data_AF-D0N0D9-F1
#
_entry.id   AF-D0N0D9-F1
#
_cell.length_a   1.000
_cell.length_b   1.000
_cell.length_c   1.000
_cell.angle_alpha   90.00
_cell.angle_beta   90.00
_cell.angle_gamma   90.00
#
_symmetry.space_group_name_H-M   'P 1'
#
loop_
_entity.id
_entity.type
_entity.pdbx_description
1 polymer ?
#
loop_
_entity_poly.entity_id
_entity_poly.type
_entity_poly.pdbx_seq_one_letter_code
_entity_poly.pdbx_strand_id
1 'polypeptide(L)'
;MSLSLPASATSEGGSSDSSSDIDTTASAASGAAANSDDASPDTDDFKRPCIVQVVDSPSLVEGPADVTYPSWSAWNEYLKAYSHNHAVGTAQFKTYAENRRLDDTDTKDAVDSMVMYGRKRARIYEYLLGRGENLVKKDVDNIVQRVKAEIRGGLNDDDACAATLAEFAAIDGNVVTVDETDAGHSGVISMTSRHMRDMVTRFPELLLVDCTHKTNRGQPVQQSLLERNADWQMSRALDHLFRIDDKIGDKVQVIMVDKDLNEIRVLRRYFPKSRVLICVFHVIKYLRTASRKPEYGKLSSDDHDAIDALVHNMVYVLSSEIYETNWTSMKALCTRTGYMAFYNYMDENWNTCTEMWVMYQRSRLAHLRVHTNNHLENWFGHFKDGVNSNMTMTDTVKALVGADARTSSEYVFDKTRIGLRVNRNYDEEMCQVLRFTTHFVATHVEKEWLHPVLPLQTKYNNAGSKKAKYTRESAPVLNENAFYLLPPKLLDKTGSGVRIVGVEAASASKKKKSMSEKMKTKVQELLTEADVLLIPVNFGNMHWCAMIVDGKQNNVLYYDSMNLKTYKDVLDRMSCDLATTLSDDFKVVSVNGPIQTDGYNCGFYVMLRFWRYVDKSVSLDVTPIGLTLLRFRILHFVLHGSKP
;
A
#
# COMPACT_ATOMS: atom_id res chain seq x y z
N MET A 1 0.80 29.14 27.93
CA MET A 1 -0.31 28.65 28.78
C MET A 1 0.13 27.33 29.38
N SER A 2 0.44 27.34 30.67
CA SER A 2 0.92 26.21 31.46
C SER A 2 -0.25 25.29 31.83
N LEU A 3 -0.22 24.06 31.32
CA LEU A 3 -1.13 22.99 31.79
C LEU A 3 -0.59 22.47 33.13
N SER A 4 -1.42 22.52 34.15
CA SER A 4 -1.12 22.15 35.54
C SER A 4 -0.97 20.64 35.69
N LEU A 5 0.10 20.19 36.36
CA LEU A 5 0.24 18.83 36.88
C LEU A 5 -0.53 18.70 38.21
N PRO A 6 -1.18 17.57 38.51
CA PRO A 6 -1.65 17.30 39.87
C PRO A 6 -0.45 16.94 40.77
N ALA A 7 -0.41 17.57 41.93
CA ALA A 7 0.65 17.50 42.94
C ALA A 7 0.70 16.13 43.64
N SER A 8 1.90 15.55 43.75
CA SER A 8 2.21 14.52 44.74
C SER A 8 2.67 15.20 46.02
N ALA A 9 1.95 14.99 47.11
CA ALA A 9 2.28 15.51 48.43
C ALA A 9 3.58 14.89 48.95
N THR A 10 4.54 15.75 49.29
CA THR A 10 5.67 15.46 50.18
C THR A 10 5.25 15.67 51.64
N SER A 11 5.62 14.75 52.52
CA SER A 11 5.89 15.07 53.92
C SER A 11 7.14 14.32 54.39
N GLU A 12 8.08 15.10 54.89
CA GLU A 12 9.39 14.76 55.43
C GLU A 12 9.32 14.00 56.77
N GLY A 13 10.41 13.31 57.13
CA GLY A 13 10.70 12.86 58.50
C GLY A 13 11.61 11.64 58.56
N GLY A 14 12.93 11.83 58.74
CA GLY A 14 13.94 10.79 58.65
C GLY A 14 14.11 9.86 59.86
N SER A 15 14.84 8.77 59.65
CA SER A 15 15.98 8.30 60.46
C SER A 15 16.46 6.93 59.96
N SER A 16 17.72 6.64 60.23
CA SER A 16 18.48 5.40 60.04
C SER A 16 17.71 4.11 60.34
N ASP A 17 17.83 3.09 59.50
CA ASP A 17 18.47 1.81 59.89
C ASP A 17 18.55 0.78 58.74
N SER A 18 19.37 -0.21 59.04
CA SER A 18 19.93 -1.32 58.26
C SER A 18 19.00 -2.36 57.61
N SER A 19 19.63 -3.09 56.68
CA SER A 19 19.52 -4.53 56.38
C SER A 19 18.30 -5.12 55.65
N SER A 20 18.67 -5.93 54.65
CA SER A 20 18.14 -7.25 54.27
C SER A 20 16.71 -7.39 53.75
N ASP A 21 16.67 -7.85 52.49
CA ASP A 21 15.92 -9.01 52.00
C ASP A 21 14.39 -8.95 51.85
N ILE A 22 13.98 -9.58 50.72
CA ILE A 22 12.78 -10.39 50.49
C ILE A 22 11.58 -9.76 49.73
N ASP A 23 11.28 -10.48 48.64
CA ASP A 23 10.02 -10.80 47.97
C ASP A 23 9.19 -9.76 47.22
N THR A 24 9.23 -9.92 45.89
CA THR A 24 8.04 -9.83 45.02
C THR A 24 7.48 -11.22 44.73
N THR A 25 6.37 -11.56 45.38
CA THR A 25 5.36 -12.56 44.98
C THR A 25 3.98 -11.96 45.34
N ALA A 26 2.85 -12.19 44.67
CA ALA A 26 2.47 -13.09 43.61
C ALA A 26 1.05 -12.74 43.08
N SER A 27 0.76 -13.22 41.86
CA SER A 27 -0.54 -13.74 41.38
C SER A 27 -1.72 -12.76 41.25
N ALA A 28 -2.78 -12.99 40.48
CA ALA A 28 -3.37 -14.15 39.81
C ALA A 28 -4.34 -13.59 38.71
N ALA A 29 -5.04 -14.31 37.84
CA ALA A 29 -5.42 -15.70 37.70
C ALA A 29 -6.00 -15.89 36.29
N SER A 30 -5.83 -17.07 35.70
CA SER A 30 -6.80 -17.65 34.78
C SER A 30 -7.04 -19.09 35.22
N GLY A 31 -8.24 -19.36 35.74
CA GLY A 31 -8.63 -20.65 36.28
C GLY A 31 -8.88 -21.70 35.20
N ALA A 32 -8.45 -22.92 35.51
CA ALA A 32 -8.90 -24.14 34.86
C ALA A 32 -9.81 -24.91 35.83
N ALA A 33 -10.88 -25.48 35.28
CA ALA A 33 -11.79 -26.36 35.97
C ALA A 33 -11.15 -27.73 36.26
N ALA A 34 -11.50 -28.28 37.42
CA ALA A 34 -11.09 -29.57 37.92
C ALA A 34 -11.76 -30.74 37.18
N ASN A 35 -11.07 -31.88 37.13
CA ASN A 35 -11.66 -33.18 37.46
C ASN A 35 -10.54 -34.13 37.91
N SER A 36 -10.80 -34.76 39.04
CA SER A 36 -10.01 -35.79 39.72
C SER A 36 -10.27 -37.17 39.11
N ASP A 37 -9.30 -38.08 39.20
CA ASP A 37 -9.42 -39.35 39.95
C ASP A 37 -8.22 -40.28 39.67
N ASP A 38 -7.39 -40.43 40.72
CA ASP A 38 -6.74 -41.62 41.28
C ASP A 38 -6.04 -42.69 40.39
N ALA A 39 -4.69 -42.72 40.44
CA ALA A 39 -3.86 -43.94 40.55
C ALA A 39 -2.36 -43.59 40.82
N SER A 40 -1.71 -44.44 41.62
CA SER A 40 -0.32 -44.42 42.16
C SER A 40 0.84 -44.16 41.15
N PRO A 41 2.10 -43.90 41.62
CA PRO A 41 3.14 -43.23 40.85
C PRO A 41 4.01 -44.20 40.04
N ASP A 42 4.16 -43.91 38.74
CA ASP A 42 5.29 -44.39 37.93
C ASP A 42 6.12 -43.18 37.51
N THR A 43 7.31 -43.06 38.11
CA THR A 43 8.36 -42.16 37.66
C THR A 43 9.13 -42.84 36.53
N ASP A 44 8.97 -42.36 35.29
CA ASP A 44 9.89 -42.69 34.20
C ASP A 44 10.51 -41.40 33.64
N ASP A 45 11.80 -41.26 33.93
CA ASP A 45 12.67 -40.12 33.65
C ASP A 45 13.36 -40.33 32.30
N PHE A 46 12.81 -39.77 31.22
CA PHE A 46 13.46 -39.80 29.91
C PHE A 46 14.49 -38.67 29.76
N LYS A 47 15.73 -39.02 30.10
CA LYS A 47 17.00 -38.33 29.78
C LYS A 47 17.10 -37.93 28.30
N ARG A 48 17.46 -36.67 28.03
CA ARG A 48 17.99 -36.19 26.75
C ARG A 48 19.53 -36.23 26.76
N PRO A 49 20.24 -36.65 25.70
CA PRO A 49 21.70 -36.55 25.66
C PRO A 49 22.18 -35.43 24.73
N CYS A 50 23.01 -34.53 25.25
CA CYS A 50 24.19 -34.00 24.56
C CYS A 50 25.12 -33.37 25.60
N ILE A 51 26.33 -33.94 25.73
CA ILE A 51 27.42 -33.40 26.55
C ILE A 51 28.54 -33.03 25.59
N VAL A 52 28.88 -31.74 25.56
CA VAL A 52 30.26 -31.29 25.37
C VAL A 52 30.51 -30.31 26.52
N GLN A 53 31.20 -30.79 27.55
CA GLN A 53 31.79 -29.94 28.59
C GLN A 53 33.25 -29.73 28.23
N VAL A 54 33.66 -28.48 28.04
CA VAL A 54 35.07 -28.09 28.03
C VAL A 54 35.52 -28.12 29.49
N VAL A 55 36.62 -28.83 29.78
CA VAL A 55 37.22 -28.92 31.12
C VAL A 55 38.53 -28.15 31.09
N ASP A 56 38.67 -27.12 31.93
CA ASP A 56 39.77 -26.15 31.87
C ASP A 56 41.12 -26.62 32.43
N SER A 57 41.31 -27.90 32.75
CA SER A 57 42.62 -28.46 33.11
C SER A 57 42.57 -30.00 33.08
N PRO A 58 43.35 -30.70 32.24
CA PRO A 58 43.37 -32.15 32.26
C PRO A 58 44.26 -32.62 33.42
N SER A 59 43.66 -33.07 34.51
CA SER A 59 44.36 -33.93 35.46
C SER A 59 44.53 -35.31 34.81
N LEU A 60 45.78 -35.71 34.51
CA LEU A 60 46.09 -37.08 34.17
C LEU A 60 45.72 -37.96 35.36
N VAL A 61 44.67 -38.76 35.21
CA VAL A 61 44.37 -39.85 36.12
C VAL A 61 45.14 -41.06 35.60
N GLU A 62 46.15 -41.50 36.33
CA GLU A 62 46.80 -42.78 36.04
C GLU A 62 45.79 -43.92 36.22
N GLY A 63 45.61 -44.71 35.16
CA GLY A 63 44.74 -45.89 35.20
C GLY A 63 45.31 -46.99 36.11
N PRO A 64 44.47 -47.91 36.61
CA PRO A 64 44.90 -48.97 37.51
C PRO A 64 45.96 -49.88 36.84
N ALA A 65 47.02 -50.19 37.59
CA ALA A 65 48.28 -50.76 37.11
C ALA A 65 48.21 -52.16 36.46
N ASP A 66 47.05 -52.83 36.48
CA ASP A 66 46.94 -54.25 36.10
C ASP A 66 45.96 -54.55 34.95
N VAL A 67 45.60 -53.55 34.13
CA VAL A 67 44.76 -53.80 32.95
C VAL A 67 45.61 -53.73 31.68
N THR A 68 45.94 -54.89 31.11
CA THR A 68 46.42 -54.97 29.73
C THR A 68 45.36 -54.38 28.80
N TYR A 69 45.61 -53.18 28.28
CA TYR A 69 44.77 -52.61 27.23
C TYR A 69 44.80 -53.54 26.01
N PRO A 70 43.64 -53.86 25.41
CA PRO A 70 43.61 -54.70 24.22
C PRO A 70 44.46 -54.06 23.12
N SER A 71 45.22 -54.87 22.39
CA SER A 71 45.95 -54.43 21.20
C SER A 71 44.99 -53.75 20.21
N TRP A 72 45.48 -52.87 19.33
CA TRP A 72 44.62 -52.25 18.30
C TRP A 72 43.86 -53.28 17.44
N SER A 73 44.39 -54.49 17.29
CA SER A 73 43.67 -55.60 16.64
C SER A 73 42.49 -56.11 17.48
N ALA A 74 42.66 -56.29 18.79
CA ALA A 74 41.60 -56.67 19.71
C ALA A 74 40.57 -55.54 19.94
N TRP A 75 41.00 -54.28 19.89
CA TRP A 75 40.11 -53.11 19.90
C TRP A 75 39.25 -53.05 18.64
N ASN A 76 39.82 -53.34 17.46
CA ASN A 76 39.06 -53.43 16.21
C ASN A 76 38.10 -54.63 16.18
N GLU A 77 38.44 -55.74 16.82
CA GLU A 77 37.53 -56.89 16.98
C GLU A 77 36.38 -56.58 17.95
N TYR A 78 36.68 -55.85 19.03
CA TYR A 78 35.69 -55.33 19.99
C TYR A 78 34.74 -54.31 19.34
N LEU A 79 35.26 -53.40 18.50
CA LEU A 79 34.43 -52.45 17.73
C LEU A 79 33.56 -53.14 16.67
N LYS A 80 34.02 -54.24 16.07
CA LYS A 80 33.19 -55.06 15.16
C LYS A 80 32.02 -55.73 15.87
N ALA A 81 32.14 -55.98 17.18
CA ALA A 81 31.07 -56.50 18.02
C ALA A 81 30.16 -55.39 18.61
N TYR A 82 30.50 -54.12 18.43
CA TYR A 82 29.75 -52.99 18.95
C TYR A 82 28.55 -52.70 18.03
N SER A 83 27.37 -53.15 18.43
CA SER A 83 26.11 -52.70 17.84
C SER A 83 25.80 -51.30 18.36
N HIS A 84 25.32 -50.41 17.49
CA HIS A 84 24.90 -49.08 17.91
C HIS A 84 23.87 -49.21 19.04
N ASN A 85 24.05 -48.45 20.11
CA ASN A 85 23.13 -48.41 21.27
C ASN A 85 21.80 -47.70 20.97
N HIS A 86 21.52 -47.44 19.70
CA HIS A 86 20.30 -46.87 19.16
C HIS A 86 19.98 -47.56 17.83
N ALA A 87 18.71 -47.52 17.41
CA ALA A 87 18.34 -47.97 16.08
C ALA A 87 19.10 -47.16 15.02
N VAL A 88 19.78 -47.84 14.10
CA VAL A 88 20.44 -47.24 12.95
C VAL A 88 19.50 -47.37 11.77
N GLY A 89 18.94 -46.26 11.33
CA GLY A 89 17.99 -46.22 10.24
C GLY A 89 18.12 -44.93 9.44
N THR A 90 17.50 -44.91 8.27
CA THR A 90 17.50 -43.75 7.37
C THR A 90 17.00 -42.48 8.04
N ALA A 91 16.09 -42.60 9.02
CA ALA A 91 15.57 -41.47 9.78
C ALA A 91 16.65 -40.85 10.70
N GLN A 92 17.42 -41.66 11.42
CA GLN A 92 18.52 -41.21 12.27
C GLN A 92 19.67 -40.66 11.42
N PHE A 93 19.96 -41.27 10.27
CA PHE A 93 20.96 -40.76 9.34
C PHE A 93 20.66 -39.32 8.88
N LYS A 94 19.38 -39.00 8.65
CA LYS A 94 18.96 -37.65 8.24
C LYS A 94 19.10 -36.58 9.34
N THR A 95 19.24 -36.94 10.62
CA THR A 95 19.32 -35.93 11.70
C THR A 95 20.74 -35.40 11.92
N TYR A 96 21.77 -36.10 11.46
CA TYR A 96 23.16 -35.66 11.61
C TYR A 96 23.43 -34.32 10.92
N ALA A 97 24.18 -33.44 11.58
CA ALA A 97 24.45 -32.08 11.09
C ALA A 97 25.19 -32.05 9.74
N GLU A 98 26.00 -33.07 9.45
CA GLU A 98 26.67 -33.24 8.15
C GLU A 98 25.68 -33.53 7.01
N ASN A 99 24.55 -34.19 7.31
CA ASN A 99 23.50 -34.54 6.35
C ASN A 99 22.36 -33.52 6.31
N ARG A 100 22.47 -32.42 7.06
CA ARG A 100 21.54 -31.27 7.08
C ARG A 100 22.23 -30.02 6.55
N ARG A 101 22.99 -30.18 5.46
CA ARG A 101 23.69 -29.08 4.78
C ARG A 101 23.00 -28.77 3.48
N LEU A 102 23.02 -27.48 3.14
CA LEU A 102 22.67 -27.05 1.80
C LEU A 102 23.92 -27.24 0.95
N ASP A 103 23.87 -28.12 -0.05
CA ASP A 103 25.02 -28.40 -0.91
C ASP A 103 24.85 -27.81 -2.31
N ASP A 104 23.62 -27.80 -2.82
CA ASP A 104 23.26 -27.23 -4.12
C ASP A 104 23.60 -25.74 -4.22
N THR A 105 24.36 -25.37 -5.25
CA THR A 105 24.87 -24.00 -5.43
C THR A 105 23.76 -23.05 -5.86
N ASP A 106 22.87 -23.48 -6.76
CA ASP A 106 21.74 -22.66 -7.21
C ASP A 106 20.78 -22.35 -6.05
N THR A 107 20.55 -23.32 -5.16
CA THR A 107 19.72 -23.12 -3.98
C THR A 107 20.40 -22.21 -2.96
N LYS A 108 21.73 -22.29 -2.79
CA LYS A 108 22.50 -21.32 -1.97
C LYS A 108 22.33 -19.91 -2.50
N ASP A 109 22.59 -19.69 -3.79
CA ASP A 109 22.49 -18.36 -4.40
C ASP A 109 21.07 -17.78 -4.30
N ALA A 110 20.06 -18.63 -4.44
CA ALA A 110 18.67 -18.25 -4.25
C ALA A 110 18.37 -17.87 -2.79
N VAL A 111 18.85 -18.65 -1.82
CA VAL A 111 18.69 -18.35 -0.39
C VAL A 111 19.44 -17.07 -0.02
N ASP A 112 20.67 -16.89 -0.50
CA ASP A 112 21.48 -15.70 -0.25
C ASP A 112 20.78 -14.45 -0.79
N SER A 113 20.23 -14.55 -2.01
CA SER A 113 19.35 -13.51 -2.58
C SER A 113 18.12 -13.27 -1.72
N MET A 114 17.44 -14.33 -1.24
CA MET A 114 16.28 -14.18 -0.35
C MET A 114 16.64 -13.47 0.97
N VAL A 115 17.80 -13.77 1.54
CA VAL A 115 18.30 -13.11 2.75
C VAL A 115 18.65 -11.66 2.46
N MET A 116 19.35 -11.39 1.36
CA MET A 116 19.72 -10.04 0.90
C MET A 116 18.49 -9.14 0.73
N TYR A 117 17.41 -9.68 0.17
CA TYR A 117 16.13 -8.96 -0.01
C TYR A 117 15.17 -9.09 1.17
N GLY A 118 15.65 -9.50 2.34
CA GLY A 118 14.91 -9.45 3.60
C GLY A 118 13.71 -10.39 3.69
N ARG A 119 13.71 -11.53 2.98
CA ARG A 119 12.63 -12.52 3.09
C ARG A 119 12.55 -13.10 4.50
N LYS A 120 11.32 -13.30 4.99
CA LYS A 120 11.06 -13.91 6.30
C LYS A 120 11.64 -15.31 6.36
N ARG A 121 12.33 -15.66 7.46
CA ARG A 121 12.94 -16.99 7.66
C ARG A 121 11.96 -18.15 7.45
N ALA A 122 10.70 -17.97 7.83
CA ALA A 122 9.64 -18.95 7.58
C ALA A 122 9.43 -19.23 6.08
N ARG A 123 9.50 -18.20 5.22
CA ARG A 123 9.37 -18.36 3.76
C ARG A 123 10.61 -18.99 3.14
N ILE A 124 11.80 -18.69 3.67
CA ILE A 124 13.04 -19.37 3.27
C ILE A 124 12.96 -20.85 3.64
N TYR A 125 12.47 -21.17 4.84
CA TYR A 125 12.26 -22.55 5.28
C TYR A 125 11.24 -23.29 4.42
N GLU A 126 10.09 -22.68 4.11
CA GLU A 126 9.08 -23.24 3.20
C GLU A 126 9.64 -23.48 1.79
N TYR A 127 10.45 -22.56 1.27
CA TYR A 127 11.12 -22.70 -0.03
C TYR A 127 12.06 -23.91 -0.05
N LEU A 128 12.91 -24.04 0.97
CA LEU A 128 13.85 -25.17 1.10
C LEU A 128 13.11 -26.49 1.27
N LEU A 129 12.05 -26.51 2.09
CA LEU A 129 11.19 -27.69 2.27
C LEU A 129 10.54 -28.11 0.94
N GLY A 130 10.07 -27.14 0.14
CA GLY A 130 9.49 -27.39 -1.17
C GLY A 130 10.47 -27.96 -2.21
N ARG A 131 11.78 -27.76 -2.02
CA ARG A 131 12.84 -28.36 -2.86
C ARG A 131 13.29 -29.73 -2.37
N GLY A 132 12.74 -30.23 -1.25
CA GLY A 132 13.09 -31.52 -0.67
C GLY A 132 14.37 -31.48 0.19
N GLU A 133 14.83 -30.28 0.58
CA GLU A 133 16.02 -30.11 1.40
C GLU A 133 15.82 -30.65 2.82
N ASN A 134 16.82 -31.35 3.34
CA ASN A 134 16.78 -31.97 4.67
C ASN A 134 17.29 -30.99 5.75
N LEU A 135 16.52 -29.93 6.02
CA LEU A 135 16.89 -28.86 6.95
C LEU A 135 15.83 -28.65 8.03
N VAL A 136 16.25 -28.16 9.20
CA VAL A 136 15.34 -27.70 10.25
C VAL A 136 15.40 -26.17 10.39
N LYS A 137 14.44 -25.58 11.12
CA LYS A 137 14.35 -24.13 11.32
C LYS A 137 15.66 -23.51 11.84
N LYS A 138 16.34 -24.20 12.76
CA LYS A 138 17.62 -23.74 13.33
C LYS A 138 18.73 -23.65 12.28
N ASP A 139 18.74 -24.52 11.26
CA ASP A 139 19.72 -24.44 10.17
C ASP A 139 19.48 -23.19 9.33
N VAL A 140 18.22 -22.88 9.03
CA VAL A 140 17.84 -21.65 8.33
C VAL A 140 18.23 -20.41 9.14
N ASP A 141 18.04 -20.42 10.46
CA ASP A 141 18.51 -19.33 11.32
C ASP A 141 20.03 -19.14 11.21
N ASN A 142 20.79 -20.22 11.24
CA ASN A 142 22.26 -20.20 11.13
C ASN A 142 22.71 -19.73 9.73
N ILE A 143 22.06 -20.19 8.65
CA ILE A 143 22.33 -19.76 7.28
C ILE A 143 22.09 -18.25 7.15
N VAL A 144 20.93 -17.77 7.60
CA VAL A 144 20.57 -16.35 7.57
C VAL A 144 21.58 -15.52 8.37
N GLN A 145 22.00 -15.99 9.54
CA GLN A 145 23.02 -15.32 10.35
C GLN A 145 24.37 -15.23 9.64
N ARG A 146 24.84 -16.34 9.06
CA ARG A 146 26.09 -16.39 8.28
C ARG A 146 26.06 -15.41 7.10
N VAL A 147 25.04 -15.49 6.26
CA VAL A 147 24.89 -14.63 5.08
C VAL A 147 24.83 -13.15 5.49
N LYS A 148 24.11 -12.82 6.57
CA LYS A 148 24.09 -11.45 7.10
C LYS A 148 25.43 -10.99 7.65
N ALA A 149 26.26 -11.88 8.17
CA ALA A 149 27.61 -11.55 8.63
C ALA A 149 28.56 -11.34 7.45
N GLU A 150 28.46 -12.17 6.41
CA GLU A 150 29.19 -12.02 5.15
C GLU A 150 28.84 -10.70 4.44
N ILE A 151 27.55 -10.35 4.36
CA ILE A 151 27.08 -9.06 3.80
C ILE A 151 27.65 -7.86 4.58
N ARG A 152 27.88 -8.00 5.89
CA ARG A 152 28.46 -6.94 6.72
C ARG A 152 29.98 -6.81 6.57
N GLY A 153 30.64 -7.72 5.86
CA GLY A 153 32.09 -7.63 5.60
C GLY A 153 32.95 -7.65 6.87
N GLY A 154 32.45 -8.21 7.97
CA GLY A 154 33.14 -8.23 9.27
C GLY A 154 33.00 -6.96 10.11
N LEU A 155 32.25 -5.95 9.65
CA LEU A 155 31.93 -4.77 10.44
C LEU A 155 30.97 -5.12 11.60
N ASN A 156 31.12 -4.42 12.72
CA ASN A 156 30.06 -4.40 13.73
C ASN A 156 28.82 -3.66 13.18
N ASP A 157 27.69 -3.75 13.88
CA ASP A 157 26.45 -3.16 13.36
C ASP A 157 26.47 -1.64 13.32
N ASP A 158 27.18 -0.98 14.24
CA ASP A 158 27.24 0.48 14.28
C ASP A 158 28.05 1.03 13.10
N ASP A 159 29.19 0.42 12.80
CA ASP A 159 30.03 0.77 11.64
C ASP A 159 29.30 0.50 10.32
N ALA A 160 28.57 -0.61 10.22
CA ALA A 160 27.77 -0.93 9.04
C ALA A 160 26.59 0.03 8.87
N CYS A 161 26.01 0.51 9.96
CA CYS A 161 24.95 1.51 9.97
C CYS A 161 25.50 2.86 9.51
N ALA A 162 26.63 3.30 10.08
CA ALA A 162 27.31 4.53 9.70
C ALA A 162 27.69 4.54 8.22
N ALA A 163 28.22 3.42 7.69
CA ALA A 163 28.50 3.28 6.26
C ALA A 163 27.24 3.43 5.41
N THR A 164 26.13 2.80 5.80
CA THR A 164 24.84 2.92 5.09
C THR A 164 24.32 4.36 5.08
N LEU A 165 24.44 5.07 6.21
CA LEU A 165 24.07 6.48 6.32
C LEU A 165 24.96 7.38 5.47
N ALA A 166 26.27 7.11 5.42
CA ALA A 166 27.22 7.84 4.59
C ALA A 166 26.94 7.63 3.09
N GLU A 167 26.64 6.40 2.66
CA GLU A 167 26.22 6.09 1.30
C GLU A 167 24.95 6.86 0.91
N PHE A 168 23.95 6.89 1.82
CA PHE A 168 22.74 7.66 1.59
C PHE A 168 23.00 9.16 1.51
N ALA A 169 23.87 9.70 2.37
CA ALA A 169 24.23 11.11 2.40
C ALA A 169 25.09 11.54 1.20
N ALA A 170 25.86 10.61 0.60
CA ALA A 170 26.67 10.86 -0.59
C ALA A 170 25.83 11.11 -1.86
N ILE A 171 24.55 10.70 -1.87
CA ILE A 171 23.63 10.99 -2.95
C ILE A 171 23.26 12.47 -2.89
N ASP A 172 23.54 13.20 -3.99
CA ASP A 172 23.31 14.65 -4.05
C ASP A 172 21.86 15.02 -3.65
N GLY A 173 21.73 16.05 -2.82
CA GLY A 173 20.46 16.50 -2.28
C GLY A 173 19.91 15.70 -1.10
N ASN A 174 20.49 14.57 -0.71
CA ASN A 174 20.12 13.89 0.53
C ASN A 174 20.76 14.56 1.75
N VAL A 175 20.11 14.46 2.91
CA VAL A 175 20.59 15.02 4.19
C VAL A 175 20.42 13.96 5.28
N VAL A 176 21.45 13.81 6.11
CA VAL A 176 21.43 12.95 7.30
C VAL A 176 21.94 13.74 8.50
N THR A 177 21.31 13.54 9.66
CA THR A 177 21.86 13.92 10.97
C THR A 177 21.85 12.74 11.90
N VAL A 178 22.90 12.65 12.73
CA VAL A 178 23.00 11.70 13.84
C VAL A 178 23.33 12.55 15.06
N ASP A 179 22.41 12.55 16.03
CA ASP A 179 22.56 13.25 17.30
C ASP A 179 22.77 12.21 18.40
N GLU A 180 23.89 12.32 19.10
CA GLU A 180 24.27 11.42 20.19
C GLU A 180 23.72 11.91 21.53
N THR A 181 23.44 10.96 22.42
CA THR A 181 23.16 11.20 23.83
C THR A 181 24.45 11.53 24.58
N ASP A 182 24.34 12.08 25.80
CA ASP A 182 25.50 12.34 26.67
C ASP A 182 26.35 11.09 26.97
N ALA A 183 25.75 9.90 26.83
CA ALA A 183 26.42 8.61 27.00
C ALA A 183 27.14 8.12 25.73
N GLY A 184 27.15 8.90 24.64
CA GLY A 184 27.77 8.55 23.36
C GLY A 184 26.96 7.58 22.48
N HIS A 185 25.74 7.22 22.88
CA HIS A 185 24.86 6.40 22.07
C HIS A 185 24.06 7.27 21.09
N SER A 186 23.78 6.77 19.88
CA SER A 186 22.89 7.45 18.92
C SER A 186 21.49 7.65 19.52
N GLY A 187 21.13 8.91 19.79
CA GLY A 187 19.84 9.29 20.38
C GLY A 187 18.77 9.57 19.32
N VAL A 188 19.18 10.19 18.21
CA VAL A 188 18.33 10.47 17.04
C VAL A 188 19.11 10.29 15.75
N ILE A 189 18.53 9.56 14.80
CA ILE A 189 19.02 9.49 13.42
C ILE A 189 17.91 10.04 12.53
N SER A 190 18.17 11.10 11.79
CA SER A 190 17.22 11.70 10.85
C SER A 190 17.76 11.66 9.42
N MET A 191 16.89 11.31 8.49
CA MET A 191 17.23 11.12 7.08
C MET A 191 16.15 11.76 6.21
N THR A 192 16.59 12.51 5.21
CA THR A 192 15.71 13.09 4.21
C THR A 192 16.34 12.97 2.83
N SER A 193 15.67 12.31 1.90
CA SER A 193 16.14 12.23 0.52
C SER A 193 15.79 13.48 -0.27
N ARG A 194 16.45 13.70 -1.41
CA ARG A 194 16.10 14.78 -2.35
C ARG A 194 14.60 14.79 -2.67
N HIS A 195 14.02 13.62 -2.93
CA HIS A 195 12.61 13.48 -3.24
C HIS A 195 11.71 13.98 -2.09
N MET A 196 12.03 13.62 -0.85
CA MET A 196 11.32 14.12 0.33
C MET A 196 11.40 15.66 0.45
N ARG A 197 12.56 16.24 0.14
CA ARG A 197 12.76 17.70 0.13
C ARG A 197 11.92 18.39 -0.94
N ASP A 198 11.86 17.82 -2.13
CA ASP A 198 11.03 18.34 -3.22
C ASP A 198 9.54 18.32 -2.83
N MET A 199 9.12 17.26 -2.14
CA MET A 199 7.74 17.12 -1.67
C MET A 199 7.35 18.17 -0.63
N VAL A 200 8.18 18.42 0.39
CA VAL A 200 7.89 19.43 1.41
C VAL A 200 7.98 20.86 0.84
N THR A 201 8.90 21.10 -0.09
CA THR A 201 9.01 22.40 -0.77
C THR A 201 7.77 22.69 -1.61
N ARG A 202 7.20 21.65 -2.25
CA ARG A 202 6.06 21.79 -3.16
C ARG A 202 4.70 21.83 -2.46
N PHE A 203 4.56 21.17 -1.32
CA PHE A 203 3.30 21.06 -0.58
C PHE A 203 3.51 21.27 0.93
N PRO A 204 3.97 22.46 1.37
CA PRO A 204 4.28 22.71 2.77
C PRO A 204 3.05 22.97 3.65
N GLU A 205 1.87 23.21 3.08
CA GLU A 205 0.71 23.77 3.79
C GLU A 205 0.24 22.89 4.94
N LEU A 206 0.37 21.57 4.75
CA LEU A 206 -0.05 20.56 5.69
C LEU A 206 1.13 19.64 5.98
N LEU A 207 1.78 19.87 7.10
CA LEU A 207 2.62 18.86 7.69
C LEU A 207 1.71 17.95 8.48
N LEU A 208 2.00 16.66 8.46
CA LEU A 208 1.46 15.88 9.54
C LEU A 208 2.57 15.03 10.16
N VAL A 209 2.48 14.92 11.48
CA VAL A 209 3.56 14.47 12.33
C VAL A 209 2.98 13.38 13.18
N ASP A 210 3.77 12.37 13.34
CA ASP A 210 3.47 11.30 14.25
C ASP A 210 4.81 10.71 14.59
N CYS A 211 5.16 10.93 15.84
CA CYS A 211 6.22 10.20 16.47
C CYS A 211 5.81 8.76 16.38
N THR A 212 6.50 8.02 15.52
CA THR A 212 6.10 6.66 15.37
C THR A 212 6.10 5.94 16.71
N HIS A 213 4.98 5.31 17.01
CA HIS A 213 4.35 4.53 15.96
C HIS A 213 2.97 4.97 15.32
N LYS A 214 2.85 6.01 14.44
CA LYS A 214 2.58 6.02 12.93
C LYS A 214 1.53 7.01 12.29
N THR A 215 2.03 7.89 11.40
CA THR A 215 1.61 9.19 10.73
C THR A 215 0.32 9.32 9.84
N ASN A 216 0.18 10.46 9.08
CA ASN A 216 -0.70 11.08 7.98
C ASN A 216 -0.96 10.67 6.46
N ARG A 217 -1.82 11.44 5.79
CA ARG A 217 -1.88 11.58 4.31
C ARG A 217 -0.74 12.35 3.65
N GLY A 218 0.21 11.67 3.01
CA GLY A 218 1.21 12.33 2.16
C GLY A 218 2.50 11.52 2.13
N GLN A 219 3.30 11.69 1.09
CA GLN A 219 4.59 11.01 1.04
C GLN A 219 5.46 11.44 2.24
N PRO A 220 6.28 10.53 2.80
CA PRO A 220 7.18 10.91 3.88
C PRO A 220 8.07 12.06 3.41
N VAL A 221 8.20 13.09 4.24
CA VAL A 221 9.06 14.26 4.00
C VAL A 221 10.31 14.26 4.89
N GLN A 222 10.35 13.34 5.85
CA GLN A 222 11.47 13.05 6.73
C GLN A 222 11.24 11.68 7.40
N GLN A 223 12.32 10.97 7.71
CA GLN A 223 12.31 9.79 8.57
C GLN A 223 13.24 10.02 9.75
N SER A 224 12.77 9.71 10.97
CA SER A 224 13.58 9.81 12.18
C SER A 224 13.47 8.54 13.01
N LEU A 225 14.61 7.97 13.39
CA LEU A 225 14.72 6.91 14.40
C LEU A 225 15.05 7.58 15.73
N LEU A 226 14.20 7.37 16.73
CA LEU A 226 14.33 7.97 18.06
C LEU A 226 14.57 6.85 19.08
N GLU A 227 15.58 7.00 19.94
CA GLU A 227 15.80 6.10 21.09
C GLU A 227 14.56 6.07 22.00
N ARG A 228 13.95 7.23 22.22
CA ARG A 228 12.73 7.42 23.02
C ARG A 228 11.96 8.64 22.53
N ASN A 229 10.65 8.64 22.78
CA ASN A 229 9.78 9.77 22.45
C ASN A 229 9.79 10.81 23.59
N ALA A 230 10.84 11.63 23.64
CA ALA A 230 10.98 12.73 24.60
C ALA A 230 11.39 14.05 23.92
N ASP A 231 11.25 15.16 24.64
CA ASP A 231 11.38 16.52 24.09
C ASP A 231 12.70 16.77 23.36
N TRP A 232 13.82 16.27 23.90
CA TRP A 232 15.14 16.45 23.27
C TRP A 232 15.20 15.72 21.92
N GLN A 233 14.79 14.45 21.86
CA GLN A 233 14.80 13.66 20.62
C GLN A 233 13.90 14.29 19.56
N MET A 234 12.72 14.75 19.97
CA MET A 234 11.80 15.46 19.08
C MET A 234 12.36 16.78 18.56
N SER A 235 13.05 17.52 19.42
CA SER A 235 13.72 18.76 19.02
C SER A 235 14.84 18.49 18.01
N ARG A 236 15.65 17.44 18.19
CA ARG A 236 16.70 17.05 17.22
C ARG A 236 16.08 16.67 15.87
N ALA A 237 14.99 15.90 15.87
CA ALA A 237 14.27 15.56 14.65
C ALA A 237 13.72 16.80 13.93
N LEU A 238 13.19 17.78 14.66
CA LEU A 238 12.73 19.04 14.06
C LEU A 238 13.88 19.93 13.61
N ASP A 239 15.01 19.96 14.32
CA ASP A 239 16.21 20.69 13.90
C ASP A 239 16.71 20.18 12.53
N HIS A 240 16.64 18.86 12.28
CA HIS A 240 16.92 18.29 10.96
C HIS A 240 15.96 18.83 9.88
N LEU A 241 14.67 18.93 10.19
CA LEU A 241 13.67 19.49 9.28
C LEU A 241 13.98 20.95 8.92
N PHE A 242 14.32 21.78 9.91
CA PHE A 242 14.70 23.18 9.72
C PHE A 242 16.06 23.35 9.06
N ARG A 243 16.96 22.37 9.17
CA ARG A 243 18.23 22.35 8.42
C ARG A 243 18.01 22.20 6.91
N ILE A 244 16.94 21.51 6.51
CA ILE A 244 16.58 21.30 5.10
C ILE A 244 15.95 22.55 4.48
N ASP A 245 15.12 23.24 5.26
CA ASP A 245 14.44 24.48 4.88
C ASP A 245 14.22 25.33 6.13
N ASP A 246 15.07 26.35 6.29
CA ASP A 246 15.07 27.27 7.45
C ASP A 246 13.76 28.07 7.58
N LYS A 247 13.00 28.17 6.49
CA LYS A 247 11.73 28.90 6.42
C LYS A 247 10.50 27.99 6.50
N ILE A 248 10.68 26.69 6.73
CA ILE A 248 9.54 25.75 6.78
C ILE A 248 8.51 26.14 7.85
N GLY A 249 8.97 26.70 8.98
CA GLY A 249 8.11 27.20 10.06
C GLY A 249 7.12 28.28 9.63
N ASP A 250 7.46 29.07 8.61
CA ASP A 250 6.58 30.10 8.04
C ASP A 250 5.67 29.57 6.94
N LYS A 251 6.03 28.45 6.30
CA LYS A 251 5.28 27.84 5.18
C LYS A 251 4.18 26.89 5.66
N VAL A 252 4.44 26.15 6.74
CA VAL A 252 3.49 25.20 7.31
C VAL A 252 2.30 25.94 7.93
N GLN A 253 1.09 25.65 7.46
CA GLN A 253 -0.12 26.29 7.97
C GLN A 253 -0.85 25.40 8.97
N VAL A 254 -0.85 24.09 8.73
CA VAL A 254 -1.56 23.11 9.55
C VAL A 254 -0.62 21.95 9.88
N ILE A 255 -0.67 21.51 11.13
CA ILE A 255 0.03 20.32 11.60
C ILE A 255 -1.02 19.35 12.14
N MET A 256 -1.04 18.10 11.69
CA MET A 256 -1.90 17.07 12.31
C MET A 256 -1.09 16.03 13.07
N VAL A 257 -1.58 15.66 14.26
CA VAL A 257 -0.92 14.73 15.20
C VAL A 257 -1.92 13.69 15.74
N ASP A 258 -1.43 12.61 16.36
CA ASP A 258 -2.25 11.55 16.96
C ASP A 258 -3.02 12.06 18.21
N LYS A 259 -2.38 12.23 19.37
CA LYS A 259 -2.84 13.04 20.53
C LYS A 259 -1.74 13.07 21.60
N ASP A 260 -0.48 13.17 21.19
CA ASP A 260 0.65 13.20 22.13
C ASP A 260 0.87 14.65 22.61
N LEU A 261 0.62 14.88 23.91
CA LEU A 261 0.73 16.21 24.51
C LEU A 261 2.19 16.73 24.53
N ASN A 262 3.18 15.83 24.61
CA ASN A 262 4.59 16.21 24.54
C ASN A 262 4.94 16.64 23.10
N GLU A 263 4.49 15.87 22.11
CA GLU A 263 4.65 16.21 20.70
C GLU A 263 4.03 17.58 20.38
N ILE A 264 2.79 17.82 20.81
CA ILE A 264 2.09 19.09 20.61
C ILE A 264 2.86 20.26 21.23
N ARG A 265 3.43 20.09 22.42
CA ARG A 265 4.23 21.12 23.09
C ARG A 265 5.45 21.50 22.27
N VAL A 266 6.22 20.51 21.81
CA VAL A 266 7.44 20.73 21.02
C VAL A 266 7.09 21.35 19.66
N LEU A 267 6.07 20.84 18.97
CA LEU A 267 5.63 21.36 17.68
C LEU A 267 5.18 22.82 17.76
N ARG A 268 4.44 23.22 18.80
CA ARG A 268 4.02 24.62 19.00
C ARG A 268 5.21 25.57 19.19
N ARG A 269 6.34 25.08 19.71
CA ARG A 269 7.56 25.88 19.87
C ARG A 269 8.24 26.15 18.51
N TYR A 270 8.32 25.15 17.64
CA TYR A 270 8.93 25.27 16.32
C TYR A 270 8.00 25.93 15.28
N PHE A 271 6.69 25.75 15.44
CA PHE A 271 5.66 26.20 14.51
C PHE A 271 4.62 27.09 15.20
N PRO A 272 5.01 28.26 15.75
CA PRO A 272 4.11 29.11 16.54
C PRO A 272 2.96 29.71 15.71
N LYS A 273 3.11 29.79 14.39
CA LYS A 273 2.10 30.32 13.46
C LYS A 273 1.15 29.26 12.91
N SER A 274 1.51 27.98 13.02
CA SER A 274 0.75 26.88 12.43
C SER A 274 -0.37 26.41 13.35
N ARG A 275 -1.49 25.97 12.77
CA ARG A 275 -2.58 25.35 13.53
C ARG A 275 -2.30 23.87 13.75
N VAL A 276 -2.13 23.47 15.01
CA VAL A 276 -2.04 22.06 15.41
C VAL A 276 -3.44 21.46 15.55
N LEU A 277 -3.67 20.32 14.90
CA LEU A 277 -4.92 19.57 14.85
C LEU A 277 -4.70 18.13 15.32
N ILE A 278 -5.65 17.56 16.05
CA ILE A 278 -5.62 16.18 16.55
C ILE A 278 -6.42 15.28 15.60
N CYS A 279 -5.87 14.16 15.12
CA CYS A 279 -6.57 13.25 14.22
C CYS A 279 -7.99 12.90 14.73
N VAL A 280 -9.06 13.16 13.96
CA VAL A 280 -10.44 12.98 14.46
C VAL A 280 -10.78 11.53 14.78
N PHE A 281 -10.12 10.58 14.09
CA PHE A 281 -10.23 9.15 14.41
C PHE A 281 -9.67 8.86 15.80
N HIS A 282 -8.50 9.40 16.12
CA HIS A 282 -7.86 9.22 17.41
C HIS A 282 -8.59 9.95 18.54
N VAL A 283 -9.18 11.11 18.26
CA VAL A 283 -10.08 11.78 19.22
C VAL A 283 -11.24 10.88 19.61
N ILE A 284 -11.98 10.34 18.62
CA ILE A 284 -13.12 9.45 18.88
C ILE A 284 -12.66 8.19 19.62
N LYS A 285 -11.61 7.52 19.12
CA LYS A 285 -11.08 6.30 19.73
C LYS A 285 -10.66 6.54 21.19
N TYR A 286 -9.88 7.60 21.43
CA TYR A 286 -9.42 7.95 22.76
C TYR A 286 -10.57 8.27 23.69
N LEU A 287 -11.52 9.12 23.28
CA LEU A 287 -12.61 9.57 24.13
C LEU A 287 -13.56 8.42 24.51
N ARG A 288 -13.80 7.48 23.59
CA ARG A 288 -14.55 6.25 23.87
C ARG A 288 -13.85 5.33 24.87
N THR A 289 -12.52 5.27 24.84
CA THR A 289 -11.75 4.50 25.83
C THR A 289 -11.68 5.24 27.17
N ALA A 290 -11.48 6.56 27.15
CA ALA A 290 -11.41 7.40 28.33
C ALA A 290 -12.73 7.36 29.09
N SER A 291 -13.87 7.47 28.41
CA SER A 291 -15.21 7.43 29.02
C SER A 291 -15.54 6.10 29.71
N ARG A 292 -14.69 5.08 29.61
CA ARG A 292 -14.87 3.75 30.23
C ARG A 292 -13.88 3.49 31.36
N LYS A 293 -13.02 4.46 31.70
CA LYS A 293 -12.06 4.31 32.80
C LYS A 293 -12.79 4.22 34.14
N PRO A 294 -12.29 3.38 35.06
CA PRO A 294 -12.92 3.16 36.36
C PRO A 294 -12.95 4.42 37.24
N GLU A 295 -12.00 5.35 37.03
CA GLU A 295 -11.89 6.62 37.77
C GLU A 295 -13.11 7.54 37.61
N TYR A 296 -13.93 7.34 36.57
CA TYR A 296 -15.12 8.14 36.33
C TYR A 296 -16.41 7.48 36.86
N GLY A 297 -16.34 6.24 37.35
CA GLY A 297 -17.47 5.47 37.85
C GLY A 297 -18.00 4.43 36.86
N LYS A 298 -19.15 3.82 37.18
CA LYS A 298 -19.83 2.81 36.34
C LYS A 298 -21.05 3.42 35.64
N LEU A 299 -21.18 3.19 34.35
CA LEU A 299 -22.35 3.52 33.53
C LEU A 299 -23.02 2.25 33.00
N SER A 300 -24.29 2.38 32.62
CA SER A 300 -24.96 1.34 31.83
C SER A 300 -24.38 1.27 30.42
N SER A 301 -24.61 0.15 29.72
CA SER A 301 -24.21 0.04 28.31
C SER A 301 -24.89 1.11 27.45
N ASP A 302 -26.19 1.34 27.67
CA ASP A 302 -26.98 2.32 26.91
C ASP A 302 -26.48 3.75 27.11
N ASP A 303 -26.09 4.12 28.35
CA ASP A 303 -25.55 5.45 28.62
C ASP A 303 -24.13 5.61 28.05
N HIS A 304 -23.31 4.54 28.01
CA HIS A 304 -22.03 4.58 27.30
C HIS A 304 -22.23 4.80 25.79
N ASP A 305 -23.23 4.15 25.18
CA ASP A 305 -23.55 4.35 23.76
C ASP A 305 -24.05 5.79 23.51
N ALA A 306 -24.80 6.37 24.44
CA ALA A 306 -25.21 7.77 24.39
C ALA A 306 -24.01 8.74 24.47
N ILE A 307 -23.03 8.47 25.34
CA ILE A 307 -21.77 9.22 25.39
C ILE A 307 -21.01 9.09 24.06
N ASP A 308 -20.89 7.87 23.54
CA ASP A 308 -20.17 7.60 22.29
C ASP A 308 -20.81 8.32 21.09
N ALA A 309 -22.15 8.42 21.07
CA ALA A 309 -22.90 9.18 20.08
C ALA A 309 -22.69 10.70 20.23
N LEU A 310 -22.73 11.22 21.46
CA LEU A 310 -22.47 12.64 21.72
C LEU A 310 -21.04 13.03 21.36
N VAL A 311 -20.03 12.22 21.70
CA VAL A 311 -18.63 12.42 21.29
C VAL A 311 -18.54 12.48 19.77
N HIS A 312 -19.15 11.53 19.07
CA HIS A 312 -19.14 11.51 17.61
C HIS A 312 -19.79 12.77 17.02
N ASN A 313 -20.94 13.19 17.56
CA ASN A 313 -21.65 14.39 17.11
C ASN A 313 -20.82 15.66 17.34
N MET A 314 -20.22 15.82 18.53
CA MET A 314 -19.36 16.95 18.85
C MET A 314 -18.13 17.04 17.93
N VAL A 315 -17.53 15.90 17.58
CA VAL A 315 -16.36 15.88 16.65
C VAL A 315 -16.76 16.37 15.26
N TYR A 316 -17.88 15.87 14.71
CA TYR A 316 -18.29 16.14 13.33
C TYR A 316 -19.23 17.34 13.13
N VAL A 317 -19.55 18.07 14.20
CA VAL A 317 -20.47 19.19 14.13
C VAL A 317 -19.96 20.32 13.23
N LEU A 318 -20.90 20.93 12.50
CA LEU A 318 -20.62 21.93 11.46
C LEU A 318 -20.93 23.39 11.89
N SER A 319 -21.42 23.60 13.11
CA SER A 319 -21.65 24.94 13.67
C SER A 319 -21.40 24.98 15.17
N SER A 320 -21.05 26.17 15.68
CA SER A 320 -20.88 26.42 17.11
C SER A 320 -22.18 26.20 17.89
N GLU A 321 -23.32 26.59 17.34
CA GLU A 321 -24.63 26.45 18.00
C GLU A 321 -25.00 24.98 18.26
N ILE A 322 -24.77 24.11 17.28
CA ILE A 322 -25.04 22.68 17.43
C ILE A 322 -24.00 22.05 18.37
N TYR A 323 -22.76 22.56 18.42
CA TYR A 323 -21.77 22.10 19.40
C TYR A 323 -22.25 22.39 20.83
N GLU A 324 -22.68 23.61 21.13
CA GLU A 324 -23.20 23.99 22.45
C GLU A 324 -24.43 23.17 22.85
N THR A 325 -25.28 22.84 21.88
CA THR A 325 -26.44 21.94 22.11
C THR A 325 -26.00 20.54 22.53
N ASN A 326 -25.03 19.95 21.83
CA ASN A 326 -24.48 18.63 22.19
C ASN A 326 -23.71 18.68 23.51
N TRP A 327 -22.98 19.76 23.78
CA TRP A 327 -22.26 19.98 25.03
C TRP A 327 -23.21 20.05 26.23
N THR A 328 -24.31 20.79 26.09
CA THR A 328 -25.39 20.87 27.09
C THR A 328 -26.03 19.51 27.32
N SER A 329 -26.23 18.72 26.26
CA SER A 329 -26.75 17.36 26.35
C SER A 329 -25.79 16.40 27.05
N MET A 330 -24.47 16.53 26.82
CA MET A 330 -23.44 15.80 27.56
C MET A 330 -23.50 16.11 29.05
N LYS A 331 -23.61 17.40 29.41
CA LYS A 331 -23.76 17.82 30.82
C LYS A 331 -25.00 17.23 31.48
N ALA A 332 -26.15 17.29 30.80
CA ALA A 332 -27.41 16.76 31.31
C ALA A 332 -27.35 15.24 31.50
N LEU A 333 -26.74 14.51 30.55
CA LEU A 333 -26.53 13.06 30.66
C LEU A 333 -25.65 12.73 31.86
N CYS A 334 -24.46 13.33 31.95
CA CYS A 334 -23.53 13.11 33.06
C CYS A 334 -24.13 13.49 34.42
N THR A 335 -24.95 14.54 34.49
CA THR A 335 -25.63 14.93 35.73
C THR A 335 -26.63 13.86 36.17
N ARG A 336 -27.45 13.36 35.24
CA ARG A 336 -28.48 12.34 35.53
C ARG A 336 -27.90 10.99 35.91
N THR A 337 -26.75 10.63 35.34
CA THR A 337 -26.10 9.33 35.57
C THR A 337 -25.02 9.36 36.66
N GLY A 338 -24.75 10.52 37.26
CA GLY A 338 -23.69 10.69 38.26
C GLY A 338 -22.27 10.70 37.67
N TYR A 339 -22.12 10.86 36.35
CA TYR A 339 -20.84 10.78 35.61
C TYR A 339 -20.12 12.12 35.47
N MET A 340 -20.27 13.02 36.45
CA MET A 340 -19.73 14.38 36.38
C MET A 340 -18.20 14.45 36.38
N ALA A 341 -17.50 13.44 36.92
CA ALA A 341 -16.05 13.37 36.87
C ALA A 341 -15.52 13.33 35.42
N PHE A 342 -16.19 12.57 34.54
CA PHE A 342 -15.86 12.55 33.11
C PHE A 342 -16.22 13.87 32.42
N TYR A 343 -17.35 14.49 32.77
CA TYR A 343 -17.73 15.81 32.23
C TYR A 343 -16.68 16.87 32.57
N ASN A 344 -16.23 16.94 33.83
CA ASN A 344 -15.20 17.89 34.25
C ASN A 344 -13.88 17.65 33.51
N TYR A 345 -13.49 16.37 33.36
CA TYR A 345 -12.34 16.00 32.54
C TYR A 345 -12.48 16.51 31.09
N MET A 346 -13.65 16.31 30.47
CA MET A 346 -13.94 16.80 29.12
C MET A 346 -13.88 18.33 29.04
N ASP A 347 -14.40 19.03 30.04
CA ASP A 347 -14.42 20.50 30.07
C ASP A 347 -13.00 21.06 30.12
N GLU A 348 -12.19 20.57 31.05
CA GLU A 348 -10.82 21.04 31.27
C GLU A 348 -9.88 20.71 30.10
N ASN A 349 -10.01 19.51 29.51
CA ASN A 349 -9.00 18.97 28.59
C ASN A 349 -9.40 19.00 27.11
N TRP A 350 -10.69 19.11 26.80
CA TRP A 350 -11.19 19.01 25.42
C TRP A 350 -12.02 20.21 25.00
N ASN A 351 -12.90 20.70 25.87
CA ASN A 351 -13.75 21.85 25.57
C ASN A 351 -12.92 23.15 25.47
N THR A 352 -11.84 23.26 26.25
CA THR A 352 -10.87 24.37 26.19
C THR A 352 -10.03 24.41 24.90
N CYS A 353 -9.98 23.32 24.13
CA CYS A 353 -9.17 23.20 22.92
C CYS A 353 -9.94 22.71 21.68
N THR A 354 -11.23 23.06 21.58
CA THR A 354 -12.12 22.66 20.47
C THR A 354 -11.56 22.97 19.09
N GLU A 355 -10.73 24.00 18.98
CA GLU A 355 -10.09 24.43 17.75
C GLU A 355 -9.07 23.41 17.20
N MET A 356 -8.66 22.44 18.03
CA MET A 356 -7.75 21.36 17.65
C MET A 356 -8.47 20.13 17.12
N TRP A 357 -9.76 19.89 17.42
CA TRP A 357 -10.40 18.58 17.15
C TRP A 357 -11.83 18.65 16.59
N VAL A 358 -12.52 19.79 16.69
CA VAL A 358 -13.90 19.93 16.21
C VAL A 358 -13.93 20.33 14.73
N MET A 359 -14.84 19.74 13.95
CA MET A 359 -14.89 19.89 12.49
C MET A 359 -15.17 21.31 12.01
N TYR A 360 -16.14 22.03 12.60
CA TYR A 360 -16.46 23.40 12.14
C TYR A 360 -15.28 24.37 12.31
N GLN A 361 -14.47 24.19 13.36
CA GLN A 361 -13.26 24.99 13.62
C GLN A 361 -12.14 24.73 12.59
N ARG A 362 -12.20 23.60 11.88
CA ARG A 362 -11.22 23.20 10.86
C ARG A 362 -11.57 23.68 9.46
N SER A 363 -12.83 24.00 9.22
CA SER A 363 -13.41 24.22 7.88
C SER A 363 -12.67 25.24 7.01
N ARG A 364 -11.97 26.20 7.60
CA ARG A 364 -11.26 27.28 6.90
C ARG A 364 -9.74 27.08 6.82
N LEU A 365 -9.21 25.94 7.29
CA LEU A 365 -7.78 25.67 7.32
C LEU A 365 -7.33 24.90 6.07
N ALA A 366 -6.08 25.08 5.67
CA ALA A 366 -5.46 24.39 4.53
C ALA A 366 -5.10 22.91 4.84
N HIS A 367 -6.03 22.16 5.43
CA HIS A 367 -5.83 20.76 5.80
C HIS A 367 -6.15 19.78 4.66
N LEU A 368 -6.38 20.24 3.42
CA LEU A 368 -6.57 19.42 2.21
C LEU A 368 -7.59 18.26 2.35
N ARG A 369 -8.68 18.46 3.11
CA ARG A 369 -9.69 17.42 3.47
C ARG A 369 -9.09 16.19 4.17
N VAL A 370 -7.91 16.36 4.74
CA VAL A 370 -7.29 15.43 5.67
C VAL A 370 -7.82 15.74 7.05
N HIS A 371 -8.54 14.77 7.62
CA HIS A 371 -9.05 14.85 9.00
C HIS A 371 -8.51 13.71 9.87
N THR A 372 -7.97 12.67 9.23
CA THR A 372 -7.45 11.47 9.86
C THR A 372 -6.04 11.18 9.38
N ASN A 373 -5.31 10.37 10.15
CA ASN A 373 -3.94 9.98 9.84
C ASN A 373 -3.83 8.69 8.98
N ASN A 374 -4.93 7.94 8.73
CA ASN A 374 -5.00 6.62 8.03
C ASN A 374 -3.98 6.32 6.92
N HIS A 375 -3.58 7.32 6.12
CA HIS A 375 -2.69 7.09 4.99
C HIS A 375 -1.26 6.73 5.38
N LEU A 376 -0.79 7.20 6.52
CA LEU A 376 0.55 6.88 6.94
C LEU A 376 0.52 5.74 7.95
N GLU A 377 -0.57 5.50 8.67
CA GLU A 377 -0.85 4.14 9.19
C GLU A 377 -0.72 3.10 8.07
N ASN A 378 -1.22 3.39 6.86
CA ASN A 378 -1.07 2.52 5.69
C ASN A 378 0.38 2.41 5.19
N TRP A 379 1.09 3.54 4.98
CA TRP A 379 2.52 3.52 4.61
C TRP A 379 3.33 2.68 5.60
N PHE A 380 3.03 2.89 6.88
CA PHE A 380 3.71 2.25 7.94
C PHE A 380 3.31 0.79 8.14
N GLY A 381 2.09 0.37 7.80
CA GLY A 381 1.72 -1.04 7.74
C GLY A 381 2.65 -1.78 6.78
N HIS A 382 2.79 -1.25 5.56
CA HIS A 382 3.71 -1.80 4.56
C HIS A 382 5.18 -1.77 5.00
N PHE A 383 5.63 -0.72 5.70
CA PHE A 383 6.98 -0.68 6.26
C PHE A 383 7.19 -1.70 7.39
N LYS A 384 6.24 -1.82 8.33
CA LYS A 384 6.28 -2.78 9.46
C LYS A 384 6.26 -4.23 8.97
N ASP A 385 5.66 -4.52 7.82
CA ASP A 385 5.69 -5.87 7.26
C ASP A 385 7.13 -6.38 6.99
N GLY A 386 8.06 -5.45 6.74
CA GLY A 386 9.48 -5.70 6.50
C GLY A 386 10.40 -5.42 7.68
N VAL A 387 9.90 -4.88 8.81
CA VAL A 387 10.72 -4.48 9.98
C VAL A 387 10.22 -5.11 11.28
N ASN A 388 11.12 -5.63 12.12
CA ASN A 388 10.77 -6.24 13.41
C ASN A 388 11.82 -5.95 14.50
N SER A 389 11.48 -6.26 15.75
CA SER A 389 12.31 -5.97 16.94
C SER A 389 13.66 -6.67 16.97
N ASN A 390 13.86 -7.70 16.16
CA ASN A 390 15.09 -8.49 16.13
C ASN A 390 16.02 -8.07 14.98
N MET A 391 15.66 -7.01 14.24
CA MET A 391 16.52 -6.42 13.22
C MET A 391 17.56 -5.53 13.87
N THR A 392 18.73 -5.51 13.24
CA THR A 392 19.81 -4.62 13.66
C THR A 392 19.53 -3.19 13.21
N MET A 393 20.31 -2.22 13.69
CA MET A 393 20.14 -0.82 13.28
C MET A 393 20.45 -0.65 11.79
N THR A 394 21.52 -1.28 11.30
CA THR A 394 21.87 -1.31 9.87
C THR A 394 20.73 -1.83 9.01
N ASP A 395 20.15 -2.97 9.39
CA ASP A 395 19.05 -3.58 8.65
C ASP A 395 17.81 -2.66 8.63
N THR A 396 17.55 -1.95 9.72
CA THR A 396 16.44 -1.01 9.85
C THR A 396 16.64 0.21 8.95
N VAL A 397 17.83 0.80 8.95
CA VAL A 397 18.19 1.93 8.07
C VAL A 397 18.10 1.52 6.59
N LYS A 398 18.64 0.35 6.21
CA LYS A 398 18.52 -0.17 4.83
C LYS A 398 17.06 -0.35 4.41
N ALA A 399 16.20 -0.85 5.30
CA ALA A 399 14.78 -0.98 5.03
C ALA A 399 14.10 0.39 4.82
N LEU A 400 14.45 1.40 5.60
CA LEU A 400 13.95 2.78 5.45
C LEU A 400 14.36 3.39 4.12
N VAL A 401 15.66 3.32 3.78
CA VAL A 401 16.19 3.81 2.50
C VAL A 401 15.50 3.12 1.32
N GLY A 402 15.33 1.79 1.39
CA GLY A 402 14.61 1.05 0.36
C GLY A 402 13.14 1.43 0.24
N ALA A 403 12.45 1.74 1.35
CA ALA A 403 11.07 2.19 1.34
C ALA A 403 10.91 3.57 0.70
N ASP A 404 11.84 4.48 0.96
CA ASP A 404 11.86 5.79 0.32
C ASP A 404 12.14 5.69 -1.19
N ALA A 405 13.14 4.91 -1.59
CA ALA A 405 13.46 4.70 -3.00
C ALA A 405 12.27 4.16 -3.81
N ARG A 406 11.49 3.22 -3.23
CA ARG A 406 10.24 2.73 -3.83
C ARG A 406 9.20 3.83 -3.95
N THR A 407 8.99 4.60 -2.88
CA THR A 407 8.00 5.69 -2.84
C THR A 407 8.31 6.78 -3.88
N SER A 408 9.59 7.14 -4.04
CA SER A 408 10.06 8.06 -5.06
C SER A 408 9.84 7.50 -6.48
N SER A 409 10.19 6.24 -6.71
CA SER A 409 10.01 5.59 -8.03
C SER A 409 8.54 5.52 -8.45
N GLU A 410 7.64 5.13 -7.53
CA GLU A 410 6.20 5.12 -7.77
C GLU A 410 5.66 6.53 -8.04
N TYR A 411 6.13 7.55 -7.32
CA TYR A 411 5.74 8.94 -7.56
C TYR A 411 6.10 9.40 -8.97
N VAL A 412 7.34 9.15 -9.40
CA VAL A 412 7.82 9.51 -10.75
C VAL A 412 6.99 8.78 -11.80
N PHE A 413 6.74 7.48 -11.60
CA PHE A 413 5.88 6.70 -12.48
C PHE A 413 4.47 7.29 -12.55
N ASP A 414 3.84 7.59 -11.42
CA ASP A 414 2.47 8.11 -11.38
C ASP A 414 2.32 9.51 -12.00
N LYS A 415 3.34 10.35 -11.80
CA LYS A 415 3.44 11.69 -12.38
C LYS A 415 3.62 11.63 -13.90
N THR A 416 4.41 10.70 -14.41
CA THR A 416 4.69 10.54 -15.85
C THR A 416 3.65 9.68 -16.57
N ARG A 417 2.89 8.86 -15.84
CA ARG A 417 1.86 7.99 -16.40
C ARG A 417 0.80 8.80 -17.14
N ILE A 418 0.48 8.40 -18.37
CA ILE A 418 -0.54 9.03 -19.22
C ILE A 418 -1.90 8.34 -18.96
N GLY A 419 -2.97 9.11 -18.75
CA GLY A 419 -4.32 8.57 -18.56
C GLY A 419 -5.36 9.60 -18.11
N LEU A 420 -6.65 9.32 -18.33
CA LEU A 420 -7.74 10.20 -17.89
C LEU A 420 -8.23 9.79 -16.50
N ARG A 421 -8.50 10.78 -15.66
CA ARG A 421 -9.19 10.61 -14.39
C ARG A 421 -10.68 10.64 -14.66
N VAL A 422 -11.39 9.56 -14.30
CA VAL A 422 -12.85 9.48 -14.41
C VAL A 422 -13.47 9.26 -13.04
N ASN A 423 -14.69 9.78 -12.87
CA ASN A 423 -15.55 9.45 -11.75
C ASN A 423 -16.82 8.85 -12.34
N ARG A 424 -17.14 7.60 -11.95
CA ARG A 424 -18.30 6.88 -12.48
C ARG A 424 -19.65 7.53 -12.18
N ASN A 425 -19.66 8.47 -11.24
CA ASN A 425 -20.86 9.20 -10.85
C ASN A 425 -20.98 10.56 -11.56
N TYR A 426 -19.99 10.99 -12.35
CA TYR A 426 -20.01 12.29 -13.03
C TYR A 426 -20.66 12.14 -14.40
N ASP A 427 -21.55 13.08 -14.73
CA ASP A 427 -22.04 13.27 -16.10
C ASP A 427 -20.91 13.78 -17.01
N GLU A 428 -21.22 13.98 -18.29
CA GLU A 428 -20.22 14.37 -19.28
C GLU A 428 -19.55 15.72 -18.94
N GLU A 429 -20.34 16.68 -18.46
CA GLU A 429 -19.90 18.04 -18.13
C GLU A 429 -19.01 18.05 -16.87
N MET A 430 -19.41 17.32 -15.83
CA MET A 430 -18.58 17.11 -14.63
C MET A 430 -17.33 16.28 -14.91
N CYS A 431 -17.39 15.35 -15.89
CA CYS A 431 -16.21 14.67 -16.39
C CYS A 431 -15.24 15.63 -17.09
N GLN A 432 -15.73 16.63 -17.83
CA GLN A 432 -14.86 17.67 -18.40
C GLN A 432 -14.20 18.50 -17.31
N VAL A 433 -14.95 18.92 -16.28
CA VAL A 433 -14.38 19.61 -15.12
C VAL A 433 -13.27 18.78 -14.48
N LEU A 434 -13.48 17.47 -14.29
CA LEU A 434 -12.47 16.56 -13.74
C LEU A 434 -11.24 16.37 -14.65
N ARG A 435 -11.38 16.56 -15.97
CA ARG A 435 -10.26 16.49 -16.93
C ARG A 435 -9.36 17.71 -16.87
N PHE A 436 -9.94 18.88 -16.66
CA PHE A 436 -9.20 20.15 -16.63
C PHE A 436 -8.79 20.58 -15.22
N THR A 437 -9.28 19.90 -14.19
CA THR A 437 -9.06 20.29 -12.79
C THR A 437 -8.68 19.11 -11.90
N THR A 438 -8.34 19.38 -10.64
CA THR A 438 -8.05 18.32 -9.65
C THR A 438 -9.34 17.68 -9.13
N HIS A 439 -9.26 16.49 -8.52
CA HIS A 439 -10.41 15.86 -7.85
C HIS A 439 -11.06 16.79 -6.82
N PHE A 440 -10.23 17.59 -6.16
CA PHE A 440 -10.67 18.55 -5.16
C PHE A 440 -11.56 19.64 -5.78
N VAL A 441 -11.11 20.24 -6.89
CA VAL A 441 -11.87 21.27 -7.61
C VAL A 441 -13.14 20.66 -8.18
N ALA A 442 -13.05 19.52 -8.86
CA ALA A 442 -14.22 18.85 -9.41
C ALA A 442 -15.25 18.47 -8.34
N THR A 443 -14.84 18.03 -7.14
CA THR A 443 -15.80 17.75 -6.04
C THR A 443 -16.46 19.01 -5.48
N HIS A 444 -15.85 20.20 -5.60
CA HIS A 444 -16.51 21.45 -5.19
C HIS A 444 -17.48 21.91 -6.26
N VAL A 445 -17.04 21.88 -7.52
CA VAL A 445 -17.92 22.17 -8.67
C VAL A 445 -19.11 21.22 -8.65
N GLU A 446 -18.95 19.93 -8.33
CA GLU A 446 -20.06 18.97 -8.19
C GLU A 446 -21.14 19.45 -7.20
N LYS A 447 -20.74 19.99 -6.04
CA LYS A 447 -21.69 20.47 -5.03
C LYS A 447 -22.51 21.65 -5.53
N GLU A 448 -21.89 22.51 -6.34
CA GLU A 448 -22.54 23.67 -6.96
C GLU A 448 -23.35 23.25 -8.21
N TRP A 449 -22.86 22.26 -8.95
CA TRP A 449 -23.43 21.66 -10.16
C TRP A 449 -24.73 20.91 -9.88
N LEU A 450 -24.82 20.25 -8.73
CA LEU A 450 -26.05 19.60 -8.25
C LEU A 450 -27.06 20.61 -7.67
N HIS A 451 -26.67 21.86 -7.47
CA HIS A 451 -27.47 22.87 -6.76
C HIS A 451 -28.58 23.59 -7.55
N PRO A 452 -28.75 23.45 -8.90
CA PRO A 452 -29.87 24.08 -9.59
C PRO A 452 -30.93 23.12 -10.20
N VAL A 453 -31.21 21.94 -9.62
CA VAL A 453 -32.30 21.07 -10.18
C VAL A 453 -33.33 20.51 -9.18
N LEU A 454 -33.20 20.66 -7.85
CA LEU A 454 -34.24 20.16 -6.92
C LEU A 454 -34.57 21.13 -5.78
N PRO A 455 -35.86 21.36 -5.45
CA PRO A 455 -36.25 22.08 -4.25
C PRO A 455 -35.79 21.31 -3.00
N LEU A 456 -35.31 22.05 -2.01
CA LEU A 456 -34.96 21.57 -0.68
C LEU A 456 -36.06 20.68 -0.06
N GLN A 457 -35.82 19.37 -0.01
CA GLN A 457 -36.08 18.52 1.15
C GLN A 457 -35.58 17.10 0.87
N THR A 458 -34.55 16.68 1.60
CA THR A 458 -34.45 15.28 2.03
C THR A 458 -33.60 15.23 3.28
N LYS A 459 -34.21 14.70 4.35
CA LYS A 459 -33.51 14.26 5.55
C LYS A 459 -32.33 13.37 5.12
N TYR A 460 -31.12 13.72 5.54
CA TYR A 460 -29.93 12.87 5.42
C TYR A 460 -30.04 11.69 6.38
N ASN A 461 -30.99 10.79 6.15
CA ASN A 461 -30.96 9.45 6.71
C ASN A 461 -30.38 8.53 5.62
N ASN A 462 -29.21 7.96 5.92
CA ASN A 462 -28.39 7.11 5.05
C ASN A 462 -27.45 7.84 4.07
N ALA A 463 -26.60 8.73 4.60
CA ALA A 463 -25.28 8.94 4.00
C ALA A 463 -24.38 7.70 4.25
N GLY A 464 -24.75 6.55 3.66
CA GLY A 464 -23.77 5.49 3.45
C GLY A 464 -22.66 6.12 2.60
N SER A 465 -21.43 6.13 3.12
CA SER A 465 -20.28 6.72 2.44
C SER A 465 -20.04 6.01 1.10
N LYS A 466 -20.72 6.45 0.03
CA LYS A 466 -20.30 6.10 -1.31
C LYS A 466 -19.04 6.92 -1.57
N LYS A 467 -17.87 6.37 -1.20
CA LYS A 467 -16.58 6.87 -1.69
C LYS A 467 -16.75 7.07 -3.20
N ALA A 468 -16.54 8.29 -3.67
CA ALA A 468 -16.44 8.54 -5.10
C ALA A 468 -15.43 7.55 -5.69
N LYS A 469 -15.87 6.70 -6.62
CA LYS A 469 -15.03 5.71 -7.28
C LYS A 469 -14.26 6.42 -8.39
N TYR A 470 -13.28 7.23 -7.98
CA TYR A 470 -12.29 7.76 -8.89
C TYR A 470 -11.46 6.60 -9.41
N THR A 471 -11.48 6.40 -10.71
CA THR A 471 -10.60 5.44 -11.38
C THR A 471 -9.76 6.21 -12.39
N ARG A 472 -8.46 5.93 -12.41
CA ARG A 472 -7.61 6.38 -13.51
C ARG A 472 -7.76 5.35 -14.60
N GLU A 473 -8.40 5.74 -15.70
CA GLU A 473 -8.38 4.92 -16.90
C GLU A 473 -6.97 5.03 -17.47
N SER A 474 -6.32 3.87 -17.64
CA SER A 474 -5.08 3.76 -18.41
C SER A 474 -5.28 4.44 -19.76
N ALA A 475 -4.21 5.06 -20.30
CA ALA A 475 -4.15 5.76 -21.58
C ALA A 475 -5.25 5.31 -22.54
N PRO A 476 -6.03 6.22 -23.15
CA PRO A 476 -7.31 5.91 -23.77
C PRO A 476 -7.17 4.72 -24.70
N VAL A 477 -7.48 3.53 -24.18
CA VAL A 477 -7.86 2.41 -25.00
C VAL A 477 -9.17 2.88 -25.56
N LEU A 478 -9.28 2.95 -26.88
CA LEU A 478 -10.55 3.23 -27.53
C LEU A 478 -11.59 2.31 -26.89
N ASN A 479 -12.47 2.86 -26.06
CA ASN A 479 -13.66 2.16 -25.61
C ASN A 479 -14.70 2.26 -26.73
N GLU A 480 -15.79 1.51 -26.61
CA GLU A 480 -16.83 1.50 -27.64
C GLU A 480 -17.32 2.93 -27.98
N ASN A 481 -17.29 3.84 -27.00
CA ASN A 481 -17.71 5.24 -27.15
C ASN A 481 -16.93 5.98 -28.25
N ALA A 482 -15.64 5.72 -28.45
CA ALA A 482 -14.90 6.37 -29.53
C ALA A 482 -15.44 5.94 -30.92
N PHE A 483 -15.86 4.69 -31.08
CA PHE A 483 -16.51 4.22 -32.33
C PHE A 483 -17.96 4.71 -32.47
N TYR A 484 -18.62 5.11 -31.38
CA TYR A 484 -19.94 5.73 -31.38
C TYR A 484 -19.93 7.27 -31.52
N LEU A 485 -18.86 7.96 -31.08
CA LEU A 485 -18.73 9.42 -31.09
C LEU A 485 -18.16 9.97 -32.41
N LEU A 486 -17.40 9.18 -33.15
CA LEU A 486 -16.84 9.53 -34.46
C LEU A 486 -17.81 9.55 -35.67
N PRO A 487 -18.94 8.80 -35.75
CA PRO A 487 -19.67 8.63 -37.00
C PRO A 487 -20.54 9.75 -37.60
N PRO A 488 -21.05 10.81 -36.94
CA PRO A 488 -21.85 11.79 -37.69
C PRO A 488 -21.01 12.82 -38.46
N LYS A 489 -19.93 13.34 -37.85
CA LYS A 489 -19.17 14.48 -38.39
C LYS A 489 -17.97 14.12 -39.25
N LEU A 490 -17.41 12.91 -39.11
CA LEU A 490 -16.30 12.41 -39.96
C LEU A 490 -16.83 11.98 -41.35
N LEU A 491 -18.04 11.40 -41.39
CA LEU A 491 -18.62 10.81 -42.59
C LEU A 491 -19.41 11.82 -43.45
N ASP A 492 -19.90 12.91 -42.85
CA ASP A 492 -20.53 14.01 -43.59
C ASP A 492 -19.58 14.72 -44.58
N LYS A 493 -18.26 14.61 -44.38
CA LYS A 493 -17.24 15.28 -45.22
C LYS A 493 -16.53 14.37 -46.23
N THR A 494 -16.75 13.05 -46.19
CA THR A 494 -16.12 12.10 -47.13
C THR A 494 -17.01 11.71 -48.32
N GLY A 495 -18.20 12.31 -48.42
CA GLY A 495 -19.24 11.91 -49.36
C GLY A 495 -20.18 10.86 -48.74
N SER A 496 -21.44 10.85 -49.19
CA SER A 496 -22.56 10.12 -48.59
C SER A 496 -22.43 8.60 -48.57
N GLY A 497 -21.40 8.02 -49.19
CA GLY A 497 -21.26 6.59 -49.44
C GLY A 497 -20.58 5.76 -48.33
N VAL A 498 -20.26 6.31 -47.15
CA VAL A 498 -19.63 5.54 -46.06
C VAL A 498 -20.46 5.58 -44.78
N ARG A 499 -20.65 4.43 -44.11
CA ARG A 499 -21.36 4.30 -42.83
C ARG A 499 -20.58 3.44 -41.83
N ILE A 500 -20.65 3.80 -40.55
CA ILE A 500 -20.23 2.92 -39.45
C ILE A 500 -21.49 2.21 -38.94
N VAL A 501 -21.51 0.89 -38.97
CA VAL A 501 -22.71 0.09 -38.69
C VAL A 501 -22.96 -0.02 -37.19
N GLY A 502 -21.90 -0.21 -36.42
CA GLY A 502 -21.93 -0.47 -34.97
C GLY A 502 -20.84 -1.43 -34.58
N VAL A 503 -20.61 -1.61 -33.28
CA VAL A 503 -19.60 -2.53 -32.75
C VAL A 503 -20.14 -3.95 -32.74
N GLU A 504 -19.42 -4.89 -33.36
CA GLU A 504 -19.72 -6.33 -33.26
C GLU A 504 -18.89 -6.97 -32.14
N ALA A 505 -19.53 -7.74 -31.27
CA ALA A 505 -18.87 -8.42 -30.17
C ALA A 505 -18.40 -9.84 -30.55
N ALA A 506 -17.11 -10.12 -30.39
CA ALA A 506 -16.48 -11.41 -30.70
C ALA A 506 -15.78 -12.02 -29.47
N SER A 507 -15.46 -13.31 -29.56
CA SER A 507 -14.70 -14.04 -28.53
C SER A 507 -13.72 -14.99 -29.21
N ALA A 508 -12.52 -15.13 -28.64
CA ALA A 508 -11.44 -16.00 -29.11
C ALA A 508 -11.71 -17.52 -28.90
N SER A 509 -12.97 -17.91 -28.68
CA SER A 509 -13.35 -19.29 -28.37
C SER A 509 -13.18 -20.23 -29.56
N LYS A 510 -12.91 -21.52 -29.26
CA LYS A 510 -12.87 -22.62 -30.25
C LYS A 510 -14.25 -22.96 -30.84
N LYS A 511 -15.35 -22.47 -30.27
CA LYS A 511 -16.70 -22.66 -30.83
C LYS A 511 -16.85 -21.84 -32.12
N LYS A 512 -17.47 -22.42 -33.16
CA LYS A 512 -17.82 -21.70 -34.41
C LYS A 512 -18.69 -20.50 -34.04
N LYS A 513 -18.15 -19.29 -34.15
CA LYS A 513 -18.90 -18.04 -33.97
C LYS A 513 -19.16 -17.44 -35.35
N SER A 514 -20.44 -17.29 -35.67
CA SER A 514 -20.97 -16.57 -36.83
C SER A 514 -21.15 -15.09 -36.51
N MET A 515 -21.34 -14.26 -37.53
CA MET A 515 -21.74 -12.87 -37.35
C MET A 515 -23.10 -12.82 -36.64
N SER A 516 -23.34 -11.83 -35.78
CA SER A 516 -24.66 -11.69 -35.15
C SER A 516 -25.74 -11.38 -36.18
N GLU A 517 -26.92 -12.00 -36.06
CA GLU A 517 -28.04 -11.76 -36.98
C GLU A 517 -28.44 -10.28 -37.01
N LYS A 518 -28.42 -9.61 -35.86
CA LYS A 518 -28.65 -8.17 -35.76
C LYS A 518 -27.68 -7.36 -36.62
N MET A 519 -26.39 -7.73 -36.64
CA MET A 519 -25.39 -7.06 -37.47
C MET A 519 -25.63 -7.35 -38.95
N LYS A 520 -25.91 -8.60 -39.33
CA LYS A 520 -26.22 -8.98 -40.72
C LYS A 520 -27.39 -8.18 -41.29
N THR A 521 -28.51 -8.13 -40.58
CA THR A 521 -29.69 -7.35 -40.99
C THR A 521 -29.33 -5.88 -41.18
N LYS A 522 -28.61 -5.29 -40.23
CA LYS A 522 -28.21 -3.88 -40.31
C LYS A 522 -27.25 -3.58 -41.46
N VAL A 523 -26.33 -4.51 -41.76
CA VAL A 523 -25.43 -4.39 -42.91
C VAL A 523 -26.25 -4.45 -44.21
N GLN A 524 -27.18 -5.41 -44.34
CA GLN A 524 -28.05 -5.53 -45.53
C GLN A 524 -28.89 -4.27 -45.77
N GLU A 525 -29.49 -3.72 -44.72
CA GLU A 525 -30.24 -2.46 -44.78
C GLU A 525 -29.35 -1.30 -45.26
N LEU A 526 -28.20 -1.09 -44.60
CA LEU A 526 -27.33 0.05 -44.87
C LEU A 526 -26.57 -0.03 -46.19
N LEU A 527 -26.37 -1.23 -46.74
CA LEU A 527 -25.70 -1.41 -48.04
C LEU A 527 -26.53 -0.87 -49.21
N THR A 528 -27.84 -0.65 -49.01
CA THR A 528 -28.69 0.06 -49.99
C THR A 528 -28.46 1.56 -50.01
N GLU A 529 -27.90 2.12 -48.94
CA GLU A 529 -27.73 3.57 -48.73
C GLU A 529 -26.26 4.02 -48.74
N ALA A 530 -25.31 3.08 -48.69
CA ALA A 530 -23.89 3.37 -48.60
C ALA A 530 -23.03 2.34 -49.35
N ASP A 531 -21.97 2.85 -49.99
CA ASP A 531 -21.00 2.07 -50.75
C ASP A 531 -20.02 1.29 -49.87
N VAL A 532 -19.71 1.81 -48.68
CA VAL A 532 -18.74 1.24 -47.75
C VAL A 532 -19.29 1.23 -46.34
N LEU A 533 -19.24 0.07 -45.69
CA LEU A 533 -19.66 -0.12 -44.30
C LEU A 533 -18.46 -0.51 -43.44
N LEU A 534 -18.28 0.18 -42.32
CA LEU A 534 -17.19 -0.02 -41.37
C LEU A 534 -17.72 -0.66 -40.09
N ILE A 535 -17.12 -1.78 -39.69
CA ILE A 535 -17.57 -2.60 -38.56
C ILE A 535 -16.37 -2.83 -37.62
N PRO A 536 -16.26 -2.06 -36.52
CA PRO A 536 -15.33 -2.38 -35.44
C PRO A 536 -15.75 -3.70 -34.77
N VAL A 537 -14.79 -4.58 -34.53
CA VAL A 537 -15.01 -5.88 -33.87
C VAL A 537 -14.27 -5.89 -32.54
N ASN A 538 -14.99 -6.08 -31.44
CA ASN A 538 -14.44 -6.10 -30.09
C ASN A 538 -14.33 -7.53 -29.56
N PHE A 539 -13.12 -7.96 -29.19
CA PHE A 539 -12.88 -9.26 -28.55
C PHE A 539 -12.79 -9.10 -27.03
N GLY A 540 -13.89 -9.39 -26.33
CA GLY A 540 -13.94 -9.50 -24.87
C GLY A 540 -13.42 -8.26 -24.12
N ASN A 541 -13.61 -7.07 -24.68
CA ASN A 541 -13.11 -5.78 -24.20
C ASN A 541 -11.58 -5.70 -24.03
N MET A 542 -10.84 -6.56 -24.71
CA MET A 542 -9.38 -6.71 -24.59
C MET A 542 -8.65 -6.41 -25.89
N HIS A 543 -9.27 -6.70 -27.04
CA HIS A 543 -8.64 -6.54 -28.35
C HIS A 543 -9.62 -6.03 -29.40
N TRP A 544 -9.14 -5.17 -30.32
CA TRP A 544 -9.93 -4.54 -31.36
C TRP A 544 -9.47 -4.97 -32.74
N CYS A 545 -10.42 -5.36 -33.57
CA CYS A 545 -10.23 -5.71 -34.97
C CYS A 545 -11.19 -4.91 -35.86
N ALA A 546 -11.01 -5.01 -37.17
CA ALA A 546 -11.83 -4.29 -38.15
C ALA A 546 -12.41 -5.26 -39.19
N MET A 547 -13.65 -5.00 -39.58
CA MET A 547 -14.26 -5.51 -40.80
C MET A 547 -14.76 -4.33 -41.65
N ILE A 548 -14.62 -4.45 -42.97
CA ILE A 548 -15.05 -3.45 -43.95
C ILE A 548 -15.84 -4.15 -45.04
N VAL A 549 -17.07 -3.74 -45.28
CA VAL A 549 -17.87 -4.20 -46.43
C VAL A 549 -17.76 -3.12 -47.50
N ASP A 550 -17.23 -3.49 -48.66
CA ASP A 550 -17.15 -2.64 -49.85
C ASP A 550 -18.15 -3.16 -50.87
N GLY A 551 -19.30 -2.48 -50.96
CA GLY A 551 -20.37 -2.82 -51.90
C GLY A 551 -20.05 -2.50 -53.35
N LYS A 552 -19.04 -1.66 -53.63
CA LYS A 552 -18.60 -1.36 -55.00
C LYS A 552 -17.73 -2.47 -55.57
N GLN A 553 -16.91 -3.08 -54.73
CA GLN A 553 -15.98 -4.15 -55.12
C GLN A 553 -16.48 -5.54 -54.76
N ASN A 554 -17.67 -5.64 -54.14
CA ASN A 554 -18.21 -6.85 -53.54
C ASN A 554 -17.15 -7.55 -52.67
N ASN A 555 -16.55 -6.82 -51.73
CA ASN A 555 -15.52 -7.35 -50.84
C ASN A 555 -15.93 -7.21 -49.37
N VAL A 556 -15.69 -8.25 -48.57
CA VAL A 556 -15.67 -8.18 -47.11
C VAL A 556 -14.22 -8.31 -46.64
N LEU A 557 -13.62 -7.20 -46.24
CA LEU A 557 -12.25 -7.18 -45.73
C LEU A 557 -12.26 -7.36 -44.21
N TYR A 558 -11.29 -8.10 -43.69
CA TYR A 558 -11.01 -8.12 -42.24
C TYR A 558 -9.55 -7.83 -41.94
N TYR A 559 -9.32 -7.21 -40.79
CA TYR A 559 -8.02 -6.75 -40.34
C TYR A 559 -7.85 -6.95 -38.84
N ASP A 560 -6.71 -7.53 -38.48
CA ASP A 560 -6.22 -7.69 -37.10
C ASP A 560 -4.80 -7.13 -37.03
N SER A 561 -4.62 -6.09 -36.21
CA SER A 561 -3.34 -5.43 -36.01
C SER A 561 -2.30 -6.30 -35.30
N MET A 562 -2.71 -7.30 -34.50
CA MET A 562 -1.77 -8.25 -33.90
C MET A 562 -1.46 -9.43 -34.81
N ASN A 563 -2.22 -9.59 -35.90
CA ASN A 563 -2.11 -10.69 -36.85
C ASN A 563 -2.08 -12.08 -36.19
N LEU A 564 -2.84 -12.26 -35.09
CA LEU A 564 -2.84 -13.49 -34.31
C LEU A 564 -3.86 -14.47 -34.86
N LYS A 565 -3.42 -15.71 -35.11
CA LYS A 565 -4.27 -16.78 -35.67
C LYS A 565 -5.60 -16.94 -34.92
N THR A 566 -5.59 -16.83 -33.60
CA THR A 566 -6.78 -16.98 -32.75
C THR A 566 -7.90 -15.98 -33.09
N TYR A 567 -7.56 -14.73 -33.41
CA TYR A 567 -8.54 -13.71 -33.78
C TYR A 567 -8.88 -13.76 -35.27
N LYS A 568 -7.87 -14.01 -36.11
CA LYS A 568 -8.05 -14.12 -37.57
C LYS A 568 -8.98 -15.26 -37.96
N ASP A 569 -8.85 -16.44 -37.35
CA ASP A 569 -9.73 -17.58 -37.65
C ASP A 569 -11.19 -17.27 -37.28
N VAL A 570 -11.45 -16.39 -36.30
CA VAL A 570 -12.80 -15.93 -35.96
C VAL A 570 -13.29 -14.88 -36.96
N LEU A 571 -12.47 -13.88 -37.28
CA LEU A 571 -12.80 -12.84 -38.26
C LEU A 571 -13.08 -13.41 -39.64
N ASP A 572 -12.30 -14.40 -40.08
CA ASP A 572 -12.46 -15.07 -41.35
C ASP A 572 -13.82 -15.77 -41.45
N ARG A 573 -14.21 -16.52 -40.41
CA ARG A 573 -15.53 -17.16 -40.33
C ARG A 573 -16.67 -16.15 -40.33
N MET A 574 -16.56 -15.08 -39.55
CA MET A 574 -17.58 -14.02 -39.49
C MET A 574 -17.69 -13.27 -40.82
N SER A 575 -16.56 -13.06 -41.50
CA SER A 575 -16.52 -12.41 -42.82
C SER A 575 -17.11 -13.29 -43.90
N CYS A 576 -16.82 -14.60 -43.89
CA CYS A 576 -17.44 -15.56 -44.80
C CYS A 576 -18.95 -15.64 -44.60
N ASP A 577 -19.39 -15.78 -43.35
CA ASP A 577 -20.81 -15.82 -43.00
C ASP A 577 -21.55 -14.53 -43.41
N LEU A 578 -20.94 -13.36 -43.21
CA LEU A 578 -21.49 -12.10 -43.69
C LEU A 578 -21.52 -12.03 -45.22
N ALA A 579 -20.44 -12.39 -45.91
CA ALA A 579 -20.37 -12.38 -47.38
C ALA A 579 -21.48 -13.26 -47.99
N THR A 580 -21.63 -14.50 -47.52
CA THR A 580 -22.70 -15.41 -47.95
C THR A 580 -24.10 -14.88 -47.65
N THR A 581 -24.26 -14.08 -46.58
CA THR A 581 -25.55 -13.45 -46.25
C THR A 581 -25.88 -12.27 -47.19
N LEU A 582 -24.88 -11.62 -47.78
CA LEU A 582 -25.07 -10.47 -48.67
C LEU A 582 -25.35 -10.92 -50.11
N SER A 583 -24.44 -11.69 -50.71
CA SER A 583 -24.57 -12.28 -52.04
C SER A 583 -23.38 -13.22 -52.30
N ASP A 584 -23.55 -14.23 -53.14
CA ASP A 584 -22.49 -15.13 -53.58
C ASP A 584 -21.34 -14.42 -54.33
N ASP A 585 -21.57 -13.20 -54.80
CA ASP A 585 -20.56 -12.38 -55.48
C ASP A 585 -19.56 -11.71 -54.51
N PHE A 586 -19.84 -11.71 -53.20
CA PHE A 586 -18.94 -11.10 -52.21
C PHE A 586 -17.72 -11.98 -51.91
N LYS A 587 -16.53 -11.39 -51.99
CA LYS A 587 -15.25 -12.04 -51.68
C LYS A 587 -14.72 -11.62 -50.33
N VAL A 588 -14.18 -12.56 -49.57
CA VAL A 588 -13.52 -12.27 -48.30
C VAL A 588 -12.03 -12.00 -48.51
N VAL A 589 -11.53 -10.89 -47.97
CA VAL A 589 -10.12 -10.47 -48.13
C VAL A 589 -9.46 -10.24 -46.78
N SER A 590 -8.39 -10.99 -46.50
CA SER A 590 -7.56 -10.78 -45.31
C SER A 590 -6.57 -9.64 -45.53
N VAL A 591 -6.57 -8.66 -44.64
CA VAL A 591 -5.59 -7.57 -44.61
C VAL A 591 -4.52 -7.88 -43.56
N ASN A 592 -3.26 -7.98 -44.00
CA ASN A 592 -2.16 -8.45 -43.15
C ASN A 592 -1.26 -7.35 -42.57
N GLY A 593 -1.57 -6.07 -42.81
CA GLY A 593 -0.74 -4.97 -42.30
C GLY A 593 -1.45 -3.61 -42.28
N PRO A 594 -0.93 -2.67 -41.47
CA PRO A 594 0.27 -2.75 -40.63
C PRO A 594 0.10 -3.63 -39.37
N ILE A 595 1.19 -4.12 -38.78
CA ILE A 595 1.17 -4.98 -37.58
C ILE A 595 1.65 -4.17 -36.37
N GLN A 596 0.92 -4.24 -35.26
CA GLN A 596 1.30 -3.62 -34.00
C GLN A 596 2.38 -4.44 -33.29
N THR A 597 3.31 -3.75 -32.63
CA THR A 597 4.36 -4.36 -31.80
C THR A 597 4.10 -4.22 -30.31
N ASP A 598 3.04 -3.51 -29.92
CA ASP A 598 2.65 -3.26 -28.52
C ASP A 598 1.28 -3.91 -28.19
N GLY A 599 0.93 -3.94 -26.91
CA GLY A 599 -0.29 -4.59 -26.42
C GLY A 599 -1.50 -3.67 -26.25
N TYR A 600 -1.46 -2.41 -26.68
CA TYR A 600 -2.46 -1.41 -26.30
C TYR A 600 -2.96 -0.51 -27.44
N ASN A 601 -2.36 -0.56 -28.63
CA ASN A 601 -2.73 0.31 -29.75
C ASN A 601 -3.76 -0.27 -30.73
N CYS A 602 -4.29 -1.48 -30.52
CA CYS A 602 -5.17 -2.15 -31.49
C CYS A 602 -6.34 -1.28 -31.97
N GLY A 603 -6.99 -0.54 -31.07
CA GLY A 603 -8.06 0.41 -31.44
C GLY A 603 -7.60 1.53 -32.38
N PHE A 604 -6.39 2.07 -32.20
CA PHE A 604 -5.83 3.10 -33.07
C PHE A 604 -5.42 2.55 -34.43
N TYR A 605 -4.93 1.32 -34.49
CA TYR A 605 -4.65 0.63 -35.76
C TYR A 605 -5.94 0.37 -36.55
N VAL A 606 -7.02 -0.04 -35.87
CA VAL A 606 -8.36 -0.18 -36.47
C VAL A 606 -8.85 1.16 -37.02
N MET A 607 -8.74 2.24 -36.25
CA MET A 607 -9.12 3.58 -36.70
C MET A 607 -8.29 4.07 -37.90
N LEU A 608 -6.98 3.90 -37.85
CA LEU A 608 -6.09 4.25 -38.96
C LEU A 608 -6.49 3.48 -40.22
N ARG A 609 -6.85 2.19 -40.06
CA ARG A 609 -7.28 1.35 -41.17
C ARG A 609 -8.57 1.85 -41.79
N PHE A 610 -9.58 2.15 -40.98
CA PHE A 610 -10.83 2.73 -41.47
C PHE A 610 -10.59 4.07 -42.17
N TRP A 611 -9.82 4.96 -41.56
CA TRP A 611 -9.55 6.27 -42.12
C TRP A 611 -8.82 6.18 -43.46
N ARG A 612 -7.79 5.32 -43.57
CA ARG A 612 -7.07 5.09 -44.82
C ARG A 612 -7.89 4.35 -45.87
N TYR A 613 -8.90 3.59 -45.46
CA TYR A 613 -9.80 2.96 -46.42
C TYR A 613 -10.58 4.02 -47.20
N VAL A 614 -11.09 5.02 -46.47
CA VAL A 614 -11.91 6.12 -46.99
C VAL A 614 -11.07 7.23 -47.62
N ASP A 615 -9.93 7.57 -47.03
CA ASP A 615 -9.04 8.66 -47.45
C ASP A 615 -7.62 8.15 -47.66
N LYS A 616 -7.24 7.96 -48.92
CA LYS A 616 -5.90 7.45 -49.30
C LYS A 616 -4.76 8.42 -48.98
N SER A 617 -5.06 9.70 -48.71
CA SER A 617 -4.04 10.70 -48.33
C SER A 617 -3.52 10.53 -46.90
N VAL A 618 -4.20 9.75 -46.07
CA VAL A 618 -3.81 9.51 -44.67
C VAL A 618 -2.53 8.67 -44.62
N SER A 619 -1.48 9.25 -44.03
CA SER A 619 -0.19 8.58 -43.80
C SER A 619 -0.35 7.30 -42.96
N LEU A 620 0.36 6.23 -43.34
CA LEU A 620 0.44 4.97 -42.57
C LEU A 620 1.64 4.99 -41.61
N ASP A 621 1.91 6.13 -40.97
CA ASP A 621 2.99 6.25 -40.00
C ASP A 621 2.59 5.58 -38.69
N VAL A 622 3.02 4.32 -38.54
CA VAL A 622 2.83 3.51 -37.35
C VAL A 622 4.04 3.53 -36.40
N THR A 623 4.97 4.46 -36.59
CA THR A 623 6.04 4.70 -35.61
C THR A 623 5.44 5.20 -34.29
N PRO A 624 6.16 5.13 -33.16
CA PRO A 624 5.68 5.68 -31.89
C PRO A 624 5.26 7.16 -31.99
N ILE A 625 5.96 7.95 -32.82
CA ILE A 625 5.63 9.35 -33.07
C ILE A 625 4.37 9.46 -33.93
N GLY A 626 4.28 8.69 -35.03
CA GLY A 626 3.11 8.66 -35.90
C GLY A 626 1.81 8.27 -35.18
N LEU A 627 1.87 7.24 -34.33
CA LEU A 627 0.75 6.82 -33.49
C LEU A 627 0.37 7.89 -32.46
N THR A 628 1.35 8.59 -31.89
CA THR A 628 1.10 9.71 -30.98
C THR A 628 0.38 10.85 -31.71
N LEU A 629 0.83 11.21 -32.91
CA LEU A 629 0.16 12.22 -33.74
C LEU A 629 -1.24 11.78 -34.15
N LEU A 630 -1.45 10.50 -34.49
CA LEU A 630 -2.75 9.94 -34.81
C LEU A 630 -3.73 10.09 -33.63
N ARG A 631 -3.28 9.81 -32.40
CA ARG A 631 -4.09 10.01 -31.18
C ARG A 631 -4.53 11.46 -31.02
N PHE A 632 -3.61 12.40 -31.19
CA PHE A 632 -3.92 13.83 -31.12
C PHE A 632 -4.86 14.27 -32.25
N ARG A 633 -4.69 13.77 -33.47
CA ARG A 633 -5.60 14.05 -34.59
C ARG A 633 -7.00 13.53 -34.34
N ILE A 634 -7.14 12.32 -33.82
CA ILE A 634 -8.44 11.74 -33.47
C ILE A 634 -9.09 12.55 -32.33
N LEU A 635 -8.32 12.88 -31.30
CA LEU A 635 -8.82 13.70 -30.18
C LEU A 635 -9.26 15.09 -30.65
N HIS A 636 -8.43 15.77 -31.44
CA HIS A 636 -8.77 17.06 -32.05
C HIS A 636 -10.04 16.95 -32.90
N PHE A 637 -10.17 15.87 -33.67
CA PHE A 637 -11.36 15.64 -34.48
C PHE A 637 -12.62 15.45 -33.63
N VAL A 638 -12.53 14.65 -32.56
CA VAL A 638 -13.64 14.45 -31.60
C VAL A 638 -14.05 15.76 -30.95
N LEU A 639 -13.08 16.61 -30.59
CA LEU A 639 -13.33 17.88 -29.89
C LEU A 639 -13.85 19.00 -30.81
N HIS A 640 -13.36 19.08 -32.05
CA HIS A 640 -13.55 20.26 -32.90
C HIS A 640 -14.29 19.96 -34.23
N GLY A 641 -14.60 18.70 -34.54
CA GLY A 641 -15.38 18.31 -35.72
C GLY A 641 -14.74 18.71 -37.07
N SER A 642 -13.43 18.97 -37.09
CA SER A 642 -12.69 19.39 -38.27
C SER A 642 -11.31 18.71 -38.31
N LYS A 643 -10.83 18.41 -39.53
CA LYS A 643 -9.42 18.00 -39.73
C LYS A 643 -8.54 19.15 -39.19
N PRO A 644 -7.46 18.86 -38.44
CA PRO A 644 -6.43 19.86 -38.22
C PRO A 644 -5.79 20.28 -39.56
#